data_AF-A0A8H2WVV3-F1
#
_entry.id   AF-A0A8H2WVV3-F1
#
_cell.length_a   1.000
_cell.length_b   1.000
_cell.length_c   1.000
_cell.angle_alpha   90.00
_cell.angle_beta   90.00
_cell.angle_gamma   90.00
#
_symmetry.space_group_name_H-M   'P 1'
#
loop_
_entity.id
_entity.type
_entity.pdbx_description
1 polymer ?
#
loop_
_entity_poly.entity_id
_entity_poly.type
_entity_poly.pdbx_seq_one_letter_code
_entity_poly.pdbx_strand_id
1 'polypeptide(L)'
;PAGLSLLNVPRRVEISSVALGGRAVRWSDEFFAEASNLLKVEPAVSHKGTFKSTGAIFDGWETRRHNSGHDWCIIRLGAPSGYIVGFDIDTAHFSGNEAPAASVQALFAEAREKPQADDARWEELLPKVDLGPSSRHLFRIPQTKEAYTHVKLNMYPDGGIARFRVYGLVAPIFPTDTYAPLDLASVFSGARVVFTSDQHFGIGPNLLLPGRGKDMGDGWETRRSRTPGHKDWVIIRLGDSGTLEQTEIDTAYFKGNFPDSCTMHAICSNEVIPHEPDENWTCILPKQKLGPHRRHFFQLENVVGRVYTHVKFTIYPDGGVKRVRIIGTRAVGTGTVGAAPGILTKVSSGRTDLLTPQPTPLVSQEPSRSTTPVPSSSASASSSSRSRSDSGVGAVALGPTPPPEPETLSTTIPPPAPTPVDAEPSTPTMHAIDARVQTPPLTPELPPPLDVPTIPALPITPEAFKEYGSVIQAWADTDAVPRGIRVTSANQGTAHKFHNLSLVEQAYPPGAHARTGMSVYRATPPIREGEKAEPGKHWSVKLLERHSYTSQAFIPMGTGGGTRMTGFEEPLPKAGRAYLVIVALNGADDKPDLSTLRAFVASTAQGISYNMGVWHHPMISLETTIDFCCVETQIGTPDNHLDCEIVEVESLGSVTMDSRKRPLSPDGASSSSINSKKRAVNSGSAAASPRQRPNGDLAHDEPKDENLEAFRKEALYRRMRHYARELERTQATADEFEKRKNVCEAGMAAMEACWNQLLDTLRSLVRSEKLPPADERTRELFDLVRRSIDEEDRDDDEEDDDDDDDSTDYQIALQDLAASSQSLIAQVAQLAPHSPPDTKDLRNKLHIAQTEANSLRSEVHLLRGRLADAQAQSETLRNSLQIVENKLERANSQTVQAMGDKSSKVNGSTPPSVDVKEEPPVEATSSTVPNGIVNTKSDNEWKSLAESRQQLIDEMNNHYQGVLVELKQLKVAFAAPTEEMVLGSSAYKLMQEQLNHSKADVDEYKTRWAAVRDELDNLKANQRTMQEEALSKSQATIDELQSTLQKRDADCLRLRESRDALTTELSMRRARDNERTNGVAQLKVLVDTRGERINVLMSEIRRLKAAIAAQVGDQDLLRYVMGLDVSSDPENGMQVQPSYVADLKARLESAQARLQAVESPGEAEIELAKFHKAFGKWQDAFADIRENIIAAKEAEL
;
A
#
# COMPACT_ATOMS: atom_id res chain seq x y z
N PRO A 1 -28.64 27.06 2.73
CA PRO A 1 -27.84 27.00 1.49
C PRO A 1 -28.48 26.05 0.46
N ALA A 2 -29.34 26.58 -0.43
CA ALA A 2 -30.11 25.78 -1.39
C ALA A 2 -29.47 25.85 -2.79
N GLY A 3 -28.64 24.85 -3.14
CA GLY A 3 -27.85 24.87 -4.39
C GLY A 3 -27.55 23.50 -5.00
N LEU A 4 -28.35 22.47 -4.72
CA LEU A 4 -28.12 21.08 -5.18
C LEU A 4 -29.35 20.41 -5.84
N SER A 5 -30.41 21.17 -6.13
CA SER A 5 -31.71 20.66 -6.59
C SER A 5 -31.78 20.22 -8.07
N LEU A 6 -30.69 20.34 -8.84
CA LEU A 6 -30.64 19.93 -10.26
C LEU A 6 -30.50 18.42 -10.49
N LEU A 7 -30.28 17.63 -9.43
CA LEU A 7 -29.96 16.19 -9.51
C LEU A 7 -31.16 15.26 -9.77
N ASN A 8 -32.36 15.79 -10.04
CA ASN A 8 -33.58 14.97 -10.26
C ASN A 8 -33.74 14.49 -11.72
N VAL A 9 -32.63 14.04 -12.31
CA VAL A 9 -32.53 13.42 -13.64
C VAL A 9 -31.84 12.06 -13.44
N PRO A 10 -32.24 10.96 -14.12
CA PRO A 10 -31.54 9.68 -14.01
C PRO A 10 -30.04 9.87 -14.17
N ARG A 11 -29.26 9.44 -13.15
CA ARG A 11 -27.80 9.64 -13.09
C ARG A 11 -27.16 9.19 -14.40
N ARG A 12 -26.57 10.14 -15.14
CA ARG A 12 -25.93 9.93 -16.44
C ARG A 12 -24.45 9.62 -16.24
N VAL A 13 -23.85 8.92 -17.19
CA VAL A 13 -22.45 8.49 -17.13
C VAL A 13 -21.56 9.52 -17.84
N GLU A 14 -20.38 9.76 -17.30
CA GLU A 14 -19.32 10.50 -17.98
C GLU A 14 -18.67 9.59 -19.02
N ILE A 15 -19.05 9.74 -20.30
CA ILE A 15 -18.64 8.84 -21.37
C ILE A 15 -17.28 9.22 -22.02
N SER A 16 -16.71 10.38 -21.68
CA SER A 16 -15.37 10.81 -22.10
C SER A 16 -14.23 10.39 -21.17
N SER A 17 -14.52 9.86 -19.97
CA SER A 17 -13.52 9.63 -18.92
C SER A 17 -12.43 8.63 -19.33
N VAL A 18 -11.16 8.88 -18.95
CA VAL A 18 -10.08 7.88 -19.10
C VAL A 18 -10.39 6.58 -18.34
N ALA A 19 -11.19 6.65 -17.27
CA ALA A 19 -11.63 5.46 -16.53
C ALA A 19 -12.58 4.51 -17.32
N LEU A 20 -13.10 4.96 -18.46
CA LEU A 20 -13.80 4.13 -19.46
C LEU A 20 -12.92 3.76 -20.67
N GLY A 21 -11.68 4.25 -20.74
CA GLY A 21 -10.84 4.19 -21.95
C GLY A 21 -11.03 5.38 -22.90
N GLY A 22 -11.65 6.48 -22.45
CA GLY A 22 -11.72 7.72 -23.22
C GLY A 22 -10.34 8.35 -23.36
N ARG A 23 -10.03 8.94 -24.52
CA ARG A 23 -8.69 9.47 -24.82
C ARG A 23 -8.74 10.68 -25.76
N ALA A 24 -7.84 11.64 -25.54
CA ALA A 24 -7.48 12.58 -26.60
C ALA A 24 -6.81 11.78 -27.75
N VAL A 25 -7.10 12.15 -29.00
CA VAL A 25 -6.62 11.46 -30.20
C VAL A 25 -5.83 12.40 -31.11
N ARG A 26 -6.26 13.68 -31.19
CA ARG A 26 -5.57 14.76 -31.90
C ARG A 26 -5.93 16.10 -31.27
N TRP A 27 -5.06 17.09 -31.46
CA TRP A 27 -5.23 18.46 -30.98
C TRP A 27 -4.52 19.43 -31.94
N SER A 28 -4.78 20.73 -31.79
CA SER A 28 -4.07 21.79 -32.51
C SER A 28 -2.73 22.17 -31.87
N ASP A 29 -2.67 22.24 -30.53
CA ASP A 29 -1.51 22.63 -29.73
C ASP A 29 -1.63 22.10 -28.29
N GLU A 30 -0.51 21.96 -27.58
CA GLU A 30 -0.43 21.51 -26.16
C GLU A 30 0.76 22.17 -25.41
N PHE A 31 1.28 23.29 -25.92
CA PHE A 31 2.62 23.80 -25.57
C PHE A 31 2.87 24.07 -24.07
N PHE A 32 1.86 24.56 -23.35
CA PHE A 32 1.97 24.79 -21.92
C PHE A 32 1.49 23.59 -21.11
N ALA A 33 0.39 22.94 -21.50
CA ALA A 33 -0.06 21.71 -20.86
C ALA A 33 -0.92 20.81 -21.78
N GLU A 34 -0.79 19.49 -21.61
CA GLU A 34 -1.39 18.44 -22.44
C GLU A 34 -2.94 18.40 -22.37
N ALA A 35 -3.60 18.09 -23.49
CA ALA A 35 -5.02 17.81 -23.55
C ALA A 35 -5.40 16.44 -22.95
N SER A 36 -4.41 15.55 -22.72
CA SER A 36 -4.54 14.35 -21.89
C SER A 36 -5.21 14.66 -20.52
N ASN A 37 -4.87 15.82 -19.95
CA ASN A 37 -5.32 16.29 -18.65
C ASN A 37 -6.83 16.56 -18.59
N LEU A 38 -7.47 16.87 -19.73
CA LEU A 38 -8.90 17.19 -19.80
C LEU A 38 -9.78 16.06 -19.24
N LEU A 39 -9.36 14.81 -19.44
CA LEU A 39 -10.18 13.62 -19.20
C LEU A 39 -9.95 12.98 -17.83
N LYS A 40 -8.98 13.49 -17.05
CA LYS A 40 -8.62 12.99 -15.72
C LYS A 40 -9.83 12.97 -14.78
N VAL A 41 -9.95 11.89 -14.00
CA VAL A 41 -11.09 11.66 -13.11
C VAL A 41 -11.09 12.66 -11.95
N GLU A 42 -9.90 12.91 -11.40
CA GLU A 42 -9.63 13.79 -10.28
C GLU A 42 -9.84 15.27 -10.65
N PRO A 43 -10.36 16.13 -9.74
CA PRO A 43 -10.37 17.58 -9.93
C PRO A 43 -8.97 18.14 -10.18
N ALA A 44 -8.87 19.25 -10.91
CA ALA A 44 -7.58 19.86 -11.23
C ALA A 44 -6.81 20.35 -9.99
N VAL A 45 -5.51 20.10 -9.94
CA VAL A 45 -4.61 20.48 -8.84
C VAL A 45 -3.92 21.82 -9.13
N SER A 46 -3.79 22.66 -8.10
CA SER A 46 -3.10 23.96 -8.23
C SER A 46 -1.59 23.79 -8.06
N HIS A 47 -0.82 24.02 -9.12
CA HIS A 47 0.65 23.99 -9.09
C HIS A 47 1.27 25.40 -8.97
N LYS A 48 0.54 26.32 -8.30
CA LYS A 48 0.87 27.75 -8.20
C LYS A 48 2.27 27.98 -7.59
N GLY A 49 3.18 28.51 -8.40
CA GLY A 49 4.57 28.79 -8.03
C GLY A 49 5.59 27.82 -8.64
N THR A 50 5.13 26.74 -9.29
CA THR A 50 6.00 25.78 -9.99
C THR A 50 6.08 26.11 -11.48
N PHE A 51 7.29 26.07 -12.04
CA PHE A 51 7.59 26.39 -13.43
C PHE A 51 8.45 25.30 -14.08
N LYS A 52 8.23 25.07 -15.38
CA LYS A 52 9.07 24.29 -16.30
C LYS A 52 9.70 25.21 -17.35
N SER A 53 10.55 24.67 -18.22
CA SER A 53 11.21 25.42 -19.29
C SER A 53 10.26 26.18 -20.22
N THR A 54 9.04 25.66 -20.46
CA THR A 54 8.05 26.32 -21.32
C THR A 54 7.09 27.29 -20.61
N GLY A 55 7.04 27.32 -19.27
CA GLY A 55 6.11 28.19 -18.53
C GLY A 55 5.75 27.72 -17.12
N ALA A 56 4.65 28.26 -16.57
CA ALA A 56 4.08 27.74 -15.33
C ALA A 56 3.49 26.33 -15.56
N ILE A 57 3.42 25.50 -14.52
CA ILE A 57 2.76 24.19 -14.61
C ILE A 57 1.27 24.34 -14.27
N PHE A 58 0.41 23.76 -15.11
CA PHE A 58 -1.04 23.64 -14.88
C PHE A 58 -1.48 22.19 -15.05
N ASP A 59 -2.52 21.78 -14.31
CA ASP A 59 -3.18 20.48 -14.45
C ASP A 59 -4.42 20.62 -15.34
N GLY A 60 -4.19 20.76 -16.65
CA GLY A 60 -5.20 21.01 -17.67
C GLY A 60 -4.59 20.99 -19.07
N TRP A 61 -5.37 21.37 -20.07
CA TRP A 61 -4.88 21.73 -21.40
C TRP A 61 -4.57 23.22 -21.44
N GLU A 62 -3.44 23.65 -22.01
CA GLU A 62 -3.15 25.07 -22.27
C GLU A 62 -2.28 25.26 -23.53
N THR A 63 -2.72 26.14 -24.42
CA THR A 63 -2.15 26.33 -25.78
C THR A 63 -1.36 27.63 -25.95
N ARG A 64 -0.56 27.70 -27.01
CA ARG A 64 0.18 28.91 -27.41
C ARG A 64 -0.75 30.10 -27.65
N ARG A 65 -0.39 31.22 -27.03
CA ARG A 65 -1.08 32.51 -27.15
C ARG A 65 -1.03 33.06 -28.57
N HIS A 66 -2.05 33.84 -28.92
CA HIS A 66 -2.19 34.55 -30.20
C HIS A 66 -2.53 33.65 -31.40
N ASN A 67 -3.33 32.61 -31.15
CA ASN A 67 -4.03 31.91 -32.21
C ASN A 67 -5.00 32.89 -32.90
N SER A 68 -5.08 32.83 -34.24
CA SER A 68 -5.94 33.74 -35.03
C SER A 68 -7.34 33.16 -35.33
N GLY A 69 -7.56 31.88 -35.01
CA GLY A 69 -8.82 31.18 -35.23
C GLY A 69 -9.38 30.59 -33.94
N HIS A 70 -9.07 29.32 -33.70
CA HIS A 70 -9.41 28.58 -32.49
C HIS A 70 -8.47 27.37 -32.34
N ASP A 71 -8.25 26.95 -31.10
CA ASP A 71 -7.67 25.66 -30.78
C ASP A 71 -8.75 24.58 -30.69
N TRP A 72 -8.38 23.32 -30.91
CA TRP A 72 -9.31 22.20 -30.83
C TRP A 72 -8.64 20.92 -30.29
N CYS A 73 -9.44 20.06 -29.67
CA CYS A 73 -9.04 18.71 -29.24
C CYS A 73 -10.13 17.70 -29.61
N ILE A 74 -9.74 16.66 -30.35
CA ILE A 74 -10.56 15.50 -30.73
C ILE A 74 -10.38 14.41 -29.68
N ILE A 75 -11.47 14.03 -29.04
CA ILE A 75 -11.54 13.03 -27.97
C ILE A 75 -12.37 11.85 -28.47
N ARG A 76 -11.82 10.64 -28.37
CA ARG A 76 -12.59 9.39 -28.49
C ARG A 76 -13.23 9.08 -27.15
N LEU A 77 -14.52 8.79 -27.16
CA LEU A 77 -15.26 8.39 -25.97
C LEU A 77 -14.82 6.99 -25.54
N GLY A 78 -14.80 6.73 -24.23
CA GLY A 78 -14.46 5.40 -23.69
C GLY A 78 -15.60 4.40 -23.88
N ALA A 79 -16.84 4.90 -23.93
CA ALA A 79 -17.98 4.14 -24.42
C ALA A 79 -17.84 3.89 -25.94
N PRO A 80 -18.00 2.64 -26.44
CA PRO A 80 -17.90 2.34 -27.87
C PRO A 80 -18.80 3.22 -28.76
N SER A 81 -19.98 3.59 -28.26
CA SER A 81 -20.71 4.80 -28.66
C SER A 81 -21.65 5.25 -27.54
N GLY A 82 -22.17 6.48 -27.60
CA GLY A 82 -23.12 6.96 -26.59
C GLY A 82 -23.97 8.16 -27.02
N TYR A 83 -25.15 8.28 -26.41
CA TYR A 83 -26.08 9.39 -26.59
C TYR A 83 -25.72 10.53 -25.63
N ILE A 84 -25.32 11.68 -26.17
CA ILE A 84 -24.80 12.83 -25.41
C ILE A 84 -25.96 13.70 -24.91
N VAL A 85 -25.80 14.31 -23.73
CA VAL A 85 -26.86 15.08 -23.04
C VAL A 85 -26.34 16.32 -22.30
N GLY A 86 -25.02 16.47 -22.14
CA GLY A 86 -24.44 17.65 -21.52
C GLY A 86 -22.94 17.60 -21.40
N PHE A 87 -22.37 18.72 -20.99
CA PHE A 87 -20.94 18.94 -20.90
C PHE A 87 -20.60 19.67 -19.59
N ASP A 88 -19.45 19.37 -19.01
CA ASP A 88 -18.82 20.18 -17.95
C ASP A 88 -17.50 20.69 -18.51
N ILE A 89 -17.35 22.01 -18.61
CA ILE A 89 -16.11 22.68 -19.00
C ILE A 89 -15.56 23.37 -17.75
N ASP A 90 -14.53 22.78 -17.15
CA ASP A 90 -13.87 23.29 -15.96
C ASP A 90 -12.64 24.10 -16.35
N THR A 91 -12.53 25.34 -15.87
CA THR A 91 -11.38 26.23 -16.09
C THR A 91 -10.55 26.43 -14.81
N ALA A 92 -10.76 25.61 -13.76
CA ALA A 92 -10.09 25.71 -12.47
C ALA A 92 -8.57 26.02 -12.56
N HIS A 93 -8.13 26.99 -11.75
CA HIS A 93 -6.76 27.53 -11.67
C HIS A 93 -6.30 28.39 -12.86
N PHE A 94 -6.93 28.31 -14.03
CA PHE A 94 -6.71 29.28 -15.11
C PHE A 94 -7.43 30.59 -14.76
N SER A 95 -6.71 31.72 -14.78
CA SER A 95 -7.26 33.02 -14.38
C SER A 95 -6.47 34.18 -15.01
N GLY A 96 -7.08 34.83 -16.00
CA GLY A 96 -6.40 35.67 -16.99
C GLY A 96 -5.71 34.88 -18.11
N ASN A 97 -5.89 33.55 -18.14
CA ASN A 97 -5.40 32.63 -19.17
C ASN A 97 -6.36 31.44 -19.42
N GLU A 98 -7.58 31.48 -18.87
CA GLU A 98 -8.66 30.57 -19.24
C GLU A 98 -9.07 30.72 -20.71
N ALA A 99 -9.60 29.65 -21.28
CA ALA A 99 -10.36 29.71 -22.54
C ALA A 99 -11.47 30.78 -22.43
N PRO A 100 -11.49 31.84 -23.26
CA PRO A 100 -12.54 32.86 -23.19
C PRO A 100 -13.93 32.34 -23.59
N ALA A 101 -13.97 31.38 -24.51
CA ALA A 101 -15.19 30.72 -24.98
C ALA A 101 -14.87 29.35 -25.58
N ALA A 102 -15.86 28.45 -25.61
CA ALA A 102 -15.74 27.12 -26.20
C ALA A 102 -16.98 26.71 -27.00
N SER A 103 -16.85 25.72 -27.88
CA SER A 103 -17.97 25.02 -28.54
C SER A 103 -17.66 23.52 -28.60
N VAL A 104 -18.69 22.68 -28.78
CA VAL A 104 -18.51 21.23 -28.84
C VAL A 104 -19.23 20.63 -30.04
N GLN A 105 -18.49 19.88 -30.84
CA GLN A 105 -18.98 19.07 -31.95
C GLN A 105 -18.86 17.57 -31.65
N ALA A 106 -19.61 16.72 -32.32
CA ALA A 106 -19.51 15.26 -32.21
C ALA A 106 -19.61 14.57 -33.58
N LEU A 107 -19.02 13.39 -33.73
CA LEU A 107 -19.33 12.49 -34.85
C LEU A 107 -19.40 11.01 -34.42
N PHE A 108 -20.11 10.22 -35.23
CA PHE A 108 -19.98 8.78 -35.26
C PHE A 108 -18.95 8.39 -36.33
N ALA A 109 -17.93 7.66 -35.91
CA ALA A 109 -16.87 7.10 -36.76
C ALA A 109 -16.67 5.64 -36.38
N GLU A 110 -16.48 4.76 -37.37
CA GLU A 110 -16.32 3.32 -37.16
C GLU A 110 -15.01 2.97 -36.45
N ALA A 111 -14.90 1.74 -35.93
CA ALA A 111 -13.83 1.36 -34.99
C ALA A 111 -12.40 1.63 -35.49
N ARG A 112 -12.17 1.47 -36.80
CA ARG A 112 -10.89 1.68 -37.51
C ARG A 112 -10.67 3.10 -38.06
N GLU A 113 -11.67 3.97 -38.03
CA GLU A 113 -11.54 5.34 -38.55
C GLU A 113 -10.77 6.24 -37.56
N LYS A 114 -9.78 7.00 -38.08
CA LYS A 114 -9.09 8.09 -37.38
C LYS A 114 -9.64 9.44 -37.92
N PRO A 115 -10.71 10.03 -37.35
CA PRO A 115 -11.33 11.24 -37.89
C PRO A 115 -10.40 12.47 -37.87
N GLN A 116 -10.64 13.40 -38.80
CA GLN A 116 -9.88 14.64 -38.95
C GLN A 116 -10.65 15.85 -38.39
N ALA A 117 -9.97 16.98 -38.17
CA ALA A 117 -10.58 18.19 -37.61
C ALA A 117 -11.59 18.88 -38.55
N ASP A 118 -11.42 18.68 -39.86
CA ASP A 118 -12.21 19.21 -40.97
C ASP A 118 -13.26 18.21 -41.51
N ASP A 119 -13.42 17.04 -40.88
CA ASP A 119 -14.39 16.01 -41.27
C ASP A 119 -15.83 16.57 -41.34
N ALA A 120 -16.45 16.49 -42.51
CA ALA A 120 -17.80 17.05 -42.75
C ALA A 120 -18.92 16.38 -41.91
N ARG A 121 -18.61 15.31 -41.16
CA ARG A 121 -19.53 14.62 -40.24
C ARG A 121 -19.60 15.24 -38.83
N TRP A 122 -18.81 16.28 -38.52
CA TRP A 122 -18.87 16.98 -37.23
C TRP A 122 -20.20 17.76 -37.06
N GLU A 123 -21.13 17.23 -36.26
CA GLU A 123 -22.36 17.93 -35.85
C GLU A 123 -22.11 18.82 -34.62
N GLU A 124 -22.61 20.06 -34.62
CA GLU A 124 -22.54 20.95 -33.45
C GLU A 124 -23.58 20.58 -32.39
N LEU A 125 -23.11 20.14 -31.22
CA LEU A 125 -23.95 19.79 -30.07
C LEU A 125 -24.00 20.89 -29.00
N LEU A 126 -22.94 21.69 -28.89
CA LEU A 126 -22.90 22.90 -28.07
C LEU A 126 -22.37 24.05 -28.94
N PRO A 127 -23.19 25.08 -29.25
CA PRO A 127 -22.71 26.27 -29.95
C PRO A 127 -21.67 27.02 -29.13
N LYS A 128 -21.01 28.01 -29.73
CA LYS A 128 -20.04 28.84 -29.01
C LYS A 128 -20.68 29.51 -27.79
N VAL A 129 -20.12 29.24 -26.62
CA VAL A 129 -20.52 29.75 -25.31
C VAL A 129 -19.31 30.34 -24.59
N ASP A 130 -19.51 31.48 -23.93
CA ASP A 130 -18.47 32.15 -23.14
C ASP A 130 -18.19 31.38 -21.84
N LEU A 131 -16.96 31.48 -21.35
CA LEU A 131 -16.48 30.87 -20.11
C LEU A 131 -15.86 31.94 -19.21
N GLY A 132 -15.82 31.70 -17.89
CA GLY A 132 -15.23 32.60 -16.90
C GLY A 132 -14.05 31.97 -16.14
N PRO A 133 -13.15 32.78 -15.57
CA PRO A 133 -11.92 32.32 -14.91
C PRO A 133 -12.18 31.33 -13.76
N SER A 134 -11.34 30.31 -13.66
CA SER A 134 -11.24 29.38 -12.54
C SER A 134 -12.58 28.80 -12.06
N SER A 135 -13.47 28.45 -12.99
CA SER A 135 -14.86 28.07 -12.72
C SER A 135 -15.39 26.93 -13.60
N ARG A 136 -16.49 26.29 -13.16
CA ARG A 136 -17.13 25.13 -13.82
C ARG A 136 -18.41 25.50 -14.55
N HIS A 137 -18.50 25.07 -15.80
CA HIS A 137 -19.59 25.43 -16.71
C HIS A 137 -20.38 24.18 -17.09
N LEU A 138 -21.53 23.99 -16.45
CA LEU A 138 -22.40 22.83 -16.62
C LEU A 138 -23.47 23.10 -17.68
N PHE A 139 -23.23 22.63 -18.90
CA PHE A 139 -24.15 22.75 -20.03
C PHE A 139 -25.03 21.51 -20.14
N ARG A 140 -26.34 21.70 -20.35
CA ARG A 140 -27.31 20.63 -20.58
C ARG A 140 -28.03 20.85 -21.91
N ILE A 141 -27.96 19.85 -22.77
CA ILE A 141 -28.63 19.83 -24.07
C ILE A 141 -29.82 18.84 -24.05
N PRO A 142 -30.72 18.87 -25.04
CA PRO A 142 -31.59 17.73 -25.31
C PRO A 142 -30.75 16.47 -25.53
N GLN A 143 -31.22 15.31 -25.08
CA GLN A 143 -30.51 14.07 -25.36
C GLN A 143 -30.48 13.83 -26.88
N THR A 144 -29.30 13.54 -27.41
CA THR A 144 -29.13 13.29 -28.85
C THR A 144 -29.93 12.07 -29.29
N LYS A 145 -30.41 12.12 -30.55
CA LYS A 145 -31.16 11.02 -31.17
C LYS A 145 -30.25 9.90 -31.67
N GLU A 146 -29.03 10.28 -32.05
CA GLU A 146 -27.99 9.40 -32.56
C GLU A 146 -26.90 9.25 -31.49
N ALA A 147 -26.15 8.16 -31.57
CA ALA A 147 -25.01 7.89 -30.71
C ALA A 147 -23.72 8.33 -31.42
N TYR A 148 -22.76 8.84 -30.68
CA TYR A 148 -21.48 9.34 -31.20
C TYR A 148 -20.31 8.52 -30.63
N THR A 149 -19.17 8.51 -31.32
CA THR A 149 -17.93 7.82 -30.87
C THR A 149 -16.81 8.79 -30.55
N HIS A 150 -16.83 10.00 -31.14
CA HIS A 150 -15.86 11.05 -30.89
C HIS A 150 -16.53 12.41 -30.68
N VAL A 151 -15.84 13.28 -29.92
CA VAL A 151 -16.25 14.65 -29.57
C VAL A 151 -15.08 15.58 -29.83
N LYS A 152 -15.30 16.74 -30.45
CA LYS A 152 -14.30 17.78 -30.65
C LYS A 152 -14.65 19.00 -29.81
N LEU A 153 -13.79 19.32 -28.85
CA LEU A 153 -13.84 20.54 -28.06
C LEU A 153 -13.07 21.62 -28.82
N ASN A 154 -13.70 22.75 -29.11
CA ASN A 154 -13.06 23.93 -29.70
C ASN A 154 -12.94 25.02 -28.63
N MET A 155 -11.81 25.73 -28.59
CA MET A 155 -11.45 26.78 -27.64
C MET A 155 -11.08 28.07 -28.40
N TYR A 156 -11.70 29.20 -28.08
CA TYR A 156 -11.63 30.42 -28.89
C TYR A 156 -11.02 31.62 -28.15
N PRO A 157 -9.90 32.22 -28.62
CA PRO A 157 -9.02 31.75 -29.70
C PRO A 157 -7.97 30.74 -29.22
N ASP A 158 -7.47 30.93 -28.00
CA ASP A 158 -6.46 30.17 -27.28
C ASP A 158 -6.71 30.32 -25.77
N GLY A 159 -5.96 29.61 -24.93
CA GLY A 159 -6.08 29.67 -23.47
C GLY A 159 -5.94 28.30 -22.82
N GLY A 160 -6.55 28.13 -21.63
CA GLY A 160 -6.53 26.88 -20.88
C GLY A 160 -7.88 26.39 -20.35
N ILE A 161 -8.01 25.06 -20.29
CA ILE A 161 -9.18 24.32 -19.79
C ILE A 161 -8.67 23.18 -18.89
N ALA A 162 -9.16 23.13 -17.65
CA ALA A 162 -8.69 22.21 -16.62
C ALA A 162 -9.25 20.79 -16.77
N ARG A 163 -10.55 20.66 -17.04
CA ARG A 163 -11.24 19.38 -17.29
C ARG A 163 -12.38 19.54 -18.30
N PHE A 164 -12.67 18.47 -19.04
CA PHE A 164 -13.82 18.38 -19.95
C PHE A 164 -14.53 17.03 -19.80
N ARG A 165 -15.80 17.07 -19.35
CA ARG A 165 -16.60 15.86 -19.11
C ARG A 165 -17.81 15.84 -20.03
N VAL A 166 -17.97 14.77 -20.81
CA VAL A 166 -19.14 14.53 -21.67
C VAL A 166 -20.11 13.61 -20.95
N TYR A 167 -21.32 14.09 -20.64
CA TYR A 167 -22.35 13.31 -19.95
C TYR A 167 -23.36 12.71 -20.92
N GLY A 168 -23.61 11.41 -20.80
CA GLY A 168 -24.48 10.68 -21.70
C GLY A 168 -25.02 9.35 -21.17
N LEU A 169 -25.59 8.58 -22.09
CA LEU A 169 -25.94 7.18 -21.91
C LEU A 169 -25.13 6.35 -22.90
N VAL A 170 -24.44 5.31 -22.41
CA VAL A 170 -23.74 4.34 -23.27
C VAL A 170 -24.77 3.63 -24.15
N ALA A 171 -24.49 3.55 -25.46
CA ALA A 171 -25.24 2.69 -26.36
C ALA A 171 -24.68 1.26 -26.22
N PRO A 172 -25.45 0.28 -25.73
CA PRO A 172 -24.90 -1.01 -25.36
C PRO A 172 -24.60 -1.88 -26.57
N ILE A 173 -23.44 -2.54 -26.55
CA ILE A 173 -23.09 -3.59 -27.50
C ILE A 173 -23.37 -4.94 -26.81
N PHE A 174 -24.40 -5.63 -27.29
CA PHE A 174 -24.73 -6.99 -26.84
C PHE A 174 -24.16 -8.03 -27.81
N PRO A 175 -23.76 -9.23 -27.34
CA PRO A 175 -23.47 -10.36 -28.21
C PRO A 175 -24.67 -10.70 -29.11
N THR A 176 -24.38 -11.23 -30.30
CA THR A 176 -25.40 -11.68 -31.26
C THR A 176 -26.21 -12.86 -30.72
N ASP A 177 -25.58 -13.72 -29.91
CA ASP A 177 -26.26 -14.76 -29.14
C ASP A 177 -26.85 -14.17 -27.85
N THR A 178 -28.17 -14.25 -27.70
CA THR A 178 -28.89 -13.81 -26.51
C THR A 178 -28.68 -14.70 -25.29
N TYR A 179 -28.21 -15.93 -25.48
CA TYR A 179 -27.92 -16.90 -24.42
C TYR A 179 -26.45 -16.85 -23.94
N ALA A 180 -25.61 -16.02 -24.57
CA ALA A 180 -24.25 -15.79 -24.10
C ALA A 180 -24.27 -15.05 -22.74
N PRO A 181 -23.58 -15.57 -21.69
CA PRO A 181 -23.51 -14.89 -20.40
C PRO A 181 -22.66 -13.63 -20.51
N LEU A 182 -23.16 -12.52 -19.96
CA LEU A 182 -22.52 -11.20 -19.98
C LEU A 182 -22.67 -10.47 -18.66
N ASP A 183 -21.80 -9.49 -18.39
CA ASP A 183 -21.91 -8.63 -17.21
C ASP A 183 -23.05 -7.62 -17.38
N LEU A 184 -24.22 -7.95 -16.85
CA LEU A 184 -25.42 -7.10 -16.86
C LEU A 184 -25.26 -5.86 -15.97
N ALA A 185 -24.23 -5.81 -15.11
CA ALA A 185 -23.83 -4.62 -14.37
C ALA A 185 -22.71 -3.81 -15.05
N SER A 186 -22.18 -4.24 -16.19
CA SER A 186 -21.17 -3.47 -16.92
C SER A 186 -21.73 -2.17 -17.46
N VAL A 187 -20.96 -1.09 -17.32
CA VAL A 187 -21.25 0.20 -17.95
C VAL A 187 -21.37 0.09 -19.48
N PHE A 188 -20.65 -0.83 -20.12
CA PHE A 188 -20.76 -1.11 -21.56
C PHE A 188 -22.04 -1.86 -21.95
N SER A 189 -22.67 -2.57 -21.01
CA SER A 189 -24.01 -3.14 -21.18
C SER A 189 -25.11 -2.07 -21.01
N GLY A 190 -24.77 -0.82 -20.68
CA GLY A 190 -25.72 0.27 -20.40
C GLY A 190 -26.16 0.37 -18.93
N ALA A 191 -25.53 -0.42 -18.05
CA ALA A 191 -25.85 -0.42 -16.62
C ALA A 191 -25.46 0.91 -15.95
N ARG A 192 -26.16 1.27 -14.87
CA ARG A 192 -25.92 2.53 -14.16
C ARG A 192 -26.29 2.46 -12.69
N VAL A 193 -25.50 3.12 -11.85
CA VAL A 193 -25.85 3.34 -10.44
C VAL A 193 -26.92 4.43 -10.35
N VAL A 194 -28.10 4.04 -9.86
CA VAL A 194 -29.26 4.94 -9.73
C VAL A 194 -29.38 5.52 -8.32
N PHE A 195 -28.91 4.81 -7.29
CA PHE A 195 -28.88 5.27 -5.90
C PHE A 195 -27.60 4.82 -5.17
N THR A 196 -27.16 5.60 -4.18
CA THR A 196 -26.04 5.34 -3.26
C THR A 196 -26.38 5.93 -1.89
N SER A 197 -26.22 5.17 -0.79
CA SER A 197 -26.42 5.69 0.58
C SER A 197 -25.42 6.78 0.94
N ASP A 198 -24.13 6.50 0.75
CA ASP A 198 -23.00 7.38 1.01
C ASP A 198 -21.95 7.26 -0.10
N GLN A 199 -21.14 8.31 -0.27
CA GLN A 199 -19.95 8.35 -1.14
C GLN A 199 -18.97 9.33 -0.49
N HIS A 200 -17.83 8.86 0.02
CA HIS A 200 -16.86 9.70 0.73
C HIS A 200 -15.67 10.09 -0.13
N PHE A 201 -15.00 9.10 -0.72
CA PHE A 201 -13.82 9.28 -1.58
C PHE A 201 -14.13 8.73 -2.97
N GLY A 202 -14.41 7.43 -3.06
CA GLY A 202 -14.86 6.78 -4.29
C GLY A 202 -16.37 6.93 -4.53
N ILE A 203 -16.79 7.04 -5.79
CA ILE A 203 -18.19 7.17 -6.19
C ILE A 203 -18.80 5.84 -6.66
N GLY A 204 -20.09 5.61 -6.40
CA GLY A 204 -20.81 4.38 -6.73
C GLY A 204 -20.68 3.92 -8.19
N PRO A 205 -20.78 4.81 -9.22
CA PRO A 205 -20.59 4.43 -10.62
C PRO A 205 -19.26 3.73 -10.93
N ASN A 206 -18.21 3.95 -10.13
CA ASN A 206 -16.90 3.33 -10.34
C ASN A 206 -16.94 1.79 -10.26
N LEU A 207 -17.94 1.22 -9.57
CA LEU A 207 -18.15 -0.22 -9.48
C LEU A 207 -18.38 -0.90 -10.84
N LEU A 208 -18.90 -0.15 -11.82
CA LEU A 208 -19.35 -0.67 -13.12
C LEU A 208 -18.32 -0.50 -14.25
N LEU A 209 -17.24 0.27 -13.98
CA LEU A 209 -16.17 0.58 -14.92
C LEU A 209 -15.41 -0.67 -15.38
N PRO A 210 -14.70 -0.64 -16.53
CA PRO A 210 -13.79 -1.71 -16.92
C PRO A 210 -12.61 -1.93 -15.94
N GLY A 211 -11.87 -3.00 -16.18
CA GLY A 211 -10.64 -3.35 -15.44
C GLY A 211 -10.83 -3.57 -13.93
N ARG A 212 -9.72 -3.47 -13.19
CA ARG A 212 -9.64 -3.56 -11.72
C ARG A 212 -9.22 -2.24 -11.05
N GLY A 213 -9.07 -1.16 -11.83
CA GLY A 213 -8.58 0.13 -11.36
C GLY A 213 -7.06 0.19 -11.11
N LYS A 214 -6.58 1.36 -10.68
CA LYS A 214 -5.15 1.68 -10.43
C LYS A 214 -4.79 1.90 -8.95
N ASP A 215 -5.72 2.43 -8.16
CA ASP A 215 -5.50 2.85 -6.77
C ASP A 215 -6.79 2.67 -5.94
N MET A 216 -7.03 3.42 -4.86
CA MET A 216 -8.31 3.35 -4.12
C MET A 216 -9.42 4.27 -4.70
N GLY A 217 -9.07 5.43 -5.25
CA GLY A 217 -10.01 6.48 -5.66
C GLY A 217 -10.96 6.08 -6.80
N ASP A 218 -10.52 5.23 -7.72
CA ASP A 218 -11.35 4.70 -8.81
C ASP A 218 -12.25 3.51 -8.42
N GLY A 219 -12.64 3.44 -7.15
CA GLY A 219 -13.67 2.54 -6.60
C GLY A 219 -14.85 3.31 -6.00
N TRP A 220 -15.70 2.65 -5.22
CA TRP A 220 -16.69 3.27 -4.33
C TRP A 220 -16.22 3.11 -2.89
N GLU A 221 -16.25 4.16 -2.07
CA GLU A 221 -15.88 4.10 -0.65
C GLU A 221 -16.78 5.00 0.21
N THR A 222 -17.30 4.48 1.32
CA THR A 222 -18.20 5.20 2.23
C THR A 222 -17.54 5.65 3.55
N ARG A 223 -18.22 6.54 4.29
CA ARG A 223 -17.76 7.06 5.58
C ARG A 223 -17.81 5.98 6.68
N ARG A 224 -16.69 5.80 7.39
CA ARG A 224 -16.61 4.88 8.55
C ARG A 224 -17.63 5.22 9.64
N SER A 225 -18.61 4.35 9.83
CA SER A 225 -19.86 4.63 10.54
C SER A 225 -19.86 4.08 11.97
N ARG A 226 -20.20 4.94 12.94
CA ARG A 226 -20.23 4.59 14.36
C ARG A 226 -21.40 3.66 14.74
N THR A 227 -22.41 3.56 13.89
CA THR A 227 -23.75 3.14 14.32
C THR A 227 -23.87 1.61 14.34
N PRO A 228 -24.25 0.98 15.47
CA PRO A 228 -24.51 -0.46 15.51
C PRO A 228 -25.56 -0.87 14.47
N GLY A 229 -25.23 -1.87 13.65
CA GLY A 229 -26.09 -2.31 12.55
C GLY A 229 -26.12 -1.41 11.33
N HIS A 230 -25.20 -0.44 11.20
CA HIS A 230 -25.02 0.33 9.96
C HIS A 230 -24.82 -0.59 8.74
N LYS A 231 -25.35 -0.14 7.60
CA LYS A 231 -25.18 -0.76 6.29
C LYS A 231 -25.12 0.36 5.26
N ASP A 232 -24.20 0.28 4.31
CA ASP A 232 -24.18 1.13 3.11
C ASP A 232 -24.62 0.33 1.88
N TRP A 233 -25.29 0.96 0.92
CA TRP A 233 -25.76 0.27 -0.27
C TRP A 233 -25.79 1.14 -1.52
N VAL A 234 -25.67 0.45 -2.64
CA VAL A 234 -25.80 0.99 -3.99
C VAL A 234 -26.92 0.24 -4.71
N ILE A 235 -27.75 0.97 -5.46
CA ILE A 235 -28.72 0.36 -6.38
C ILE A 235 -28.18 0.54 -7.79
N ILE A 236 -27.89 -0.59 -8.42
CA ILE A 236 -27.46 -0.71 -9.81
C ILE A 236 -28.70 -1.05 -10.62
N ARG A 237 -29.04 -0.24 -11.62
CA ARG A 237 -29.93 -0.68 -12.70
C ARG A 237 -29.08 -1.42 -13.72
N LEU A 238 -29.49 -2.63 -14.06
CA LEU A 238 -28.83 -3.47 -15.05
C LEU A 238 -28.95 -2.84 -16.44
N GLY A 239 -28.04 -3.21 -17.33
CA GLY A 239 -28.00 -2.73 -18.71
C GLY A 239 -29.22 -3.11 -19.54
N ASP A 240 -29.68 -4.34 -19.33
CA ASP A 240 -30.95 -4.87 -19.83
C ASP A 240 -31.61 -5.72 -18.72
N SER A 241 -32.88 -6.08 -18.89
CA SER A 241 -33.53 -7.11 -18.09
C SER A 241 -32.93 -8.49 -18.39
N GLY A 242 -32.70 -9.29 -17.34
CA GLY A 242 -32.02 -10.57 -17.50
C GLY A 242 -32.19 -11.56 -16.34
N THR A 243 -31.90 -12.82 -16.64
CA THR A 243 -31.68 -13.92 -15.69
C THR A 243 -30.25 -13.83 -15.17
N LEU A 244 -30.06 -13.88 -13.85
CA LEU A 244 -28.74 -13.72 -13.22
C LEU A 244 -28.18 -15.06 -12.78
N GLU A 245 -26.87 -15.23 -12.77
CA GLU A 245 -26.21 -16.53 -12.50
C GLU A 245 -25.09 -16.40 -11.46
N GLN A 246 -24.15 -15.48 -11.66
CA GLN A 246 -22.94 -15.34 -10.83
C GLN A 246 -22.63 -13.85 -10.56
N THR A 247 -21.94 -13.57 -9.47
CA THR A 247 -21.40 -12.23 -9.16
C THR A 247 -19.90 -12.28 -8.89
N GLU A 248 -19.18 -11.24 -9.33
CA GLU A 248 -17.80 -10.95 -8.90
C GLU A 248 -17.81 -9.66 -8.08
N ILE A 249 -17.22 -9.68 -6.89
CA ILE A 249 -17.03 -8.51 -6.03
C ILE A 249 -15.53 -8.35 -5.79
N ASP A 250 -14.95 -7.30 -6.38
CA ASP A 250 -13.51 -7.00 -6.25
C ASP A 250 -13.28 -5.91 -5.21
N THR A 251 -12.41 -6.17 -4.22
CA THR A 251 -11.96 -5.22 -3.21
C THR A 251 -10.55 -4.68 -3.49
N ALA A 252 -10.09 -4.73 -4.75
CA ALA A 252 -8.75 -4.29 -5.12
C ALA A 252 -8.39 -2.90 -4.57
N TYR A 253 -7.13 -2.78 -4.13
CA TYR A 253 -6.51 -1.64 -3.44
C TYR A 253 -7.07 -1.30 -2.05
N PHE A 254 -8.31 -1.67 -1.73
CA PHE A 254 -8.86 -1.58 -0.38
C PHE A 254 -8.26 -2.66 0.53
N LYS A 255 -7.12 -2.34 1.16
CA LYS A 255 -6.30 -3.25 1.98
C LYS A 255 -6.66 -3.25 3.47
N GLY A 256 -7.12 -2.12 4.01
CA GLY A 256 -7.49 -1.95 5.43
C GLY A 256 -8.86 -1.29 5.66
N ASN A 257 -9.58 -1.03 4.58
CA ASN A 257 -10.84 -0.31 4.48
C ASN A 257 -11.83 -1.01 3.54
N PHE A 258 -11.60 -2.28 3.19
CA PHE A 258 -12.61 -3.13 2.56
C PHE A 258 -13.75 -3.39 3.57
N PRO A 259 -15.01 -3.55 3.11
CA PRO A 259 -16.11 -3.91 4.01
C PRO A 259 -15.96 -5.34 4.52
N ASP A 260 -16.35 -5.58 5.77
CA ASP A 260 -16.28 -6.89 6.42
C ASP A 260 -17.12 -7.96 5.67
N SER A 261 -18.30 -7.55 5.19
CA SER A 261 -19.26 -8.45 4.56
C SER A 261 -20.23 -7.71 3.63
N CYS A 262 -20.94 -8.45 2.79
CA CYS A 262 -21.92 -7.92 1.83
C CYS A 262 -23.17 -8.80 1.69
N THR A 263 -24.24 -8.25 1.11
CA THR A 263 -25.41 -8.97 0.60
C THR A 263 -25.83 -8.39 -0.76
N MET A 264 -26.56 -9.16 -1.56
CA MET A 264 -27.20 -8.67 -2.79
C MET A 264 -28.66 -9.08 -2.83
N HIS A 265 -29.51 -8.13 -3.21
CA HIS A 265 -30.92 -8.40 -3.48
C HIS A 265 -31.30 -7.84 -4.86
N ALA A 266 -32.22 -8.49 -5.57
CA ALA A 266 -32.64 -8.10 -6.91
C ALA A 266 -34.16 -7.91 -7.02
N ILE A 267 -34.58 -7.05 -7.96
CA ILE A 267 -36.00 -6.77 -8.22
C ILE A 267 -36.27 -6.51 -9.71
N CYS A 268 -37.50 -6.80 -10.13
CA CYS A 268 -38.05 -6.39 -11.42
C CYS A 268 -38.94 -5.17 -11.20
N SER A 269 -38.56 -4.00 -11.73
CA SER A 269 -39.33 -2.76 -11.61
C SER A 269 -39.08 -1.84 -12.81
N ASN A 270 -40.12 -1.10 -13.19
CA ASN A 270 -40.07 -0.10 -14.24
C ASN A 270 -39.50 1.25 -13.75
N GLU A 271 -39.52 1.50 -12.44
CA GLU A 271 -39.03 2.75 -11.84
C GLU A 271 -37.54 2.98 -12.09
N VAL A 272 -37.08 4.24 -12.06
CA VAL A 272 -35.66 4.58 -12.22
C VAL A 272 -34.86 4.26 -10.95
N ILE A 273 -35.47 4.47 -9.78
CA ILE A 273 -34.99 4.03 -8.46
C ILE A 273 -36.19 3.28 -7.87
N PRO A 274 -36.14 1.95 -7.67
CA PRO A 274 -37.26 1.24 -7.09
C PRO A 274 -37.47 1.63 -5.62
N HIS A 275 -38.66 2.13 -5.29
CA HIS A 275 -39.03 2.53 -3.92
C HIS A 275 -39.69 1.41 -3.10
N GLU A 276 -39.79 0.22 -3.69
CA GLU A 276 -40.34 -1.01 -3.10
C GLU A 276 -39.66 -1.40 -1.75
N PRO A 277 -40.44 -1.82 -0.73
CA PRO A 277 -39.91 -2.18 0.59
C PRO A 277 -38.97 -3.38 0.52
N ASP A 278 -38.07 -3.52 1.51
CA ASP A 278 -37.02 -4.57 1.53
C ASP A 278 -37.57 -6.00 1.33
N GLU A 279 -38.83 -6.28 1.70
CA GLU A 279 -39.55 -7.55 1.49
C GLU A 279 -39.76 -7.91 0.00
N ASN A 280 -39.97 -6.93 -0.88
CA ASN A 280 -40.19 -7.14 -2.32
C ASN A 280 -38.88 -7.37 -3.10
N TRP A 281 -37.72 -7.23 -2.45
CA TRP A 281 -36.42 -7.51 -3.04
C TRP A 281 -36.00 -8.96 -2.77
N THR A 282 -35.88 -9.78 -3.82
CA THR A 282 -35.41 -11.17 -3.65
C THR A 282 -33.94 -11.16 -3.23
N CYS A 283 -33.60 -11.77 -2.08
CA CYS A 283 -32.21 -12.00 -1.69
C CYS A 283 -31.56 -13.00 -2.67
N ILE A 284 -30.54 -12.55 -3.39
CA ILE A 284 -29.80 -13.33 -4.41
C ILE A 284 -28.37 -13.65 -3.98
N LEU A 285 -27.83 -12.95 -2.97
CA LEU A 285 -26.61 -13.32 -2.27
C LEU A 285 -26.83 -13.09 -0.76
N PRO A 286 -26.87 -14.16 0.07
CA PRO A 286 -26.90 -14.03 1.53
C PRO A 286 -25.61 -13.40 2.08
N LYS A 287 -25.51 -13.19 3.39
CA LYS A 287 -24.43 -12.38 3.97
C LYS A 287 -23.06 -13.07 3.87
N GLN A 288 -22.27 -12.72 2.86
CA GLN A 288 -20.92 -13.25 2.62
C GLN A 288 -19.85 -12.35 3.24
N LYS A 289 -18.78 -12.97 3.76
CA LYS A 289 -17.54 -12.25 4.14
C LYS A 289 -16.78 -11.82 2.90
N LEU A 290 -16.13 -10.66 2.99
CA LEU A 290 -15.16 -10.18 2.00
C LEU A 290 -13.78 -10.07 2.66
N GLY A 291 -12.73 -10.05 1.84
CA GLY A 291 -11.34 -9.88 2.26
C GLY A 291 -10.65 -8.71 1.55
N PRO A 292 -9.43 -8.35 1.97
CA PRO A 292 -8.68 -7.24 1.39
C PRO A 292 -8.18 -7.54 -0.03
N HIS A 293 -8.18 -6.51 -0.90
CA HIS A 293 -7.50 -6.49 -2.20
C HIS A 293 -7.88 -7.62 -3.21
N ARG A 294 -9.01 -8.30 -3.03
CA ARG A 294 -9.30 -9.61 -3.65
C ARG A 294 -10.58 -9.60 -4.48
N ARG A 295 -10.58 -10.42 -5.55
CA ARG A 295 -11.79 -10.83 -6.28
C ARG A 295 -12.50 -11.97 -5.55
N HIS A 296 -13.79 -11.79 -5.29
CA HIS A 296 -14.67 -12.76 -4.65
C HIS A 296 -15.72 -13.19 -5.68
N PHE A 297 -15.80 -14.49 -5.94
CA PHE A 297 -16.72 -15.07 -6.91
C PHE A 297 -17.79 -15.85 -6.15
N PHE A 298 -19.06 -15.51 -6.38
CA PHE A 298 -20.18 -16.19 -5.74
C PHE A 298 -21.25 -16.58 -6.77
N GLN A 299 -21.77 -17.80 -6.65
CA GLN A 299 -23.00 -18.18 -7.35
C GLN A 299 -24.18 -17.44 -6.72
N LEU A 300 -25.15 -17.03 -7.53
CA LEU A 300 -26.37 -16.39 -7.04
C LEU A 300 -27.45 -17.42 -6.71
N GLU A 301 -28.17 -17.18 -5.62
CA GLU A 301 -29.29 -18.00 -5.14
C GLU A 301 -30.62 -17.36 -5.57
N ASN A 302 -31.72 -18.14 -5.55
CA ASN A 302 -33.09 -17.63 -5.81
C ASN A 302 -33.30 -16.92 -7.18
N VAL A 303 -32.38 -17.12 -8.14
CA VAL A 303 -32.38 -16.48 -9.47
C VAL A 303 -33.02 -17.32 -10.58
N VAL A 304 -33.09 -18.65 -10.41
CA VAL A 304 -33.55 -19.59 -11.45
C VAL A 304 -34.98 -19.26 -11.89
N GLY A 305 -35.17 -19.07 -13.20
CA GLY A 305 -36.47 -18.78 -13.81
C GLY A 305 -37.02 -17.38 -13.51
N ARG A 306 -36.21 -16.45 -12.98
CA ARG A 306 -36.62 -15.08 -12.64
C ARG A 306 -35.82 -14.03 -13.40
N VAL A 307 -36.54 -13.06 -13.99
CA VAL A 307 -35.95 -11.91 -14.67
C VAL A 307 -35.86 -10.72 -13.70
N TYR A 308 -34.71 -10.06 -13.68
CA TYR A 308 -34.43 -8.91 -12.83
C TYR A 308 -34.01 -7.69 -13.67
N THR A 309 -34.09 -6.51 -13.04
CA THR A 309 -33.82 -5.20 -13.68
C THR A 309 -32.91 -4.30 -12.85
N HIS A 310 -32.93 -4.48 -11.53
CA HIS A 310 -32.12 -3.72 -10.58
C HIS A 310 -31.57 -4.65 -9.51
N VAL A 311 -30.36 -4.35 -9.03
CA VAL A 311 -29.70 -5.06 -7.93
C VAL A 311 -29.24 -4.05 -6.88
N LYS A 312 -29.59 -4.32 -5.63
CA LYS A 312 -29.19 -3.60 -4.42
C LYS A 312 -28.02 -4.34 -3.79
N PHE A 313 -26.80 -3.90 -4.07
CA PHE A 313 -25.58 -4.40 -3.43
C PHE A 313 -25.37 -3.61 -2.13
N THR A 314 -25.24 -4.35 -1.02
CA THR A 314 -25.15 -3.79 0.33
C THR A 314 -23.86 -4.27 0.99
N ILE A 315 -23.14 -3.36 1.63
CA ILE A 315 -21.91 -3.62 2.39
C ILE A 315 -22.15 -3.37 3.89
N TYR A 316 -21.37 -4.04 4.73
CA TYR A 316 -21.48 -3.99 6.19
C TYR A 316 -20.09 -3.86 6.87
N PRO A 317 -19.94 -3.01 7.89
CA PRO A 317 -20.83 -1.87 8.16
C PRO A 317 -20.77 -0.85 7.02
N ASP A 318 -19.55 -0.52 6.60
CA ASP A 318 -19.15 0.47 5.62
C ASP A 318 -17.83 0.01 4.95
N GLY A 319 -17.30 0.79 4.00
CA GLY A 319 -15.97 0.55 3.43
C GLY A 319 -15.88 0.78 1.93
N GLY A 320 -14.81 0.24 1.33
CA GLY A 320 -14.45 0.41 -0.07
C GLY A 320 -14.57 -0.87 -0.91
N VAL A 321 -15.22 -0.78 -2.07
CA VAL A 321 -15.35 -1.85 -3.07
C VAL A 321 -14.93 -1.30 -4.43
N LYS A 322 -14.18 -2.08 -5.21
CA LYS A 322 -13.61 -1.64 -6.48
C LYS A 322 -14.52 -1.88 -7.67
N ARG A 323 -15.04 -3.11 -7.81
CA ARG A 323 -15.95 -3.51 -8.91
C ARG A 323 -17.04 -4.46 -8.40
N VAL A 324 -18.19 -4.42 -9.07
CA VAL A 324 -19.25 -5.43 -8.96
C VAL A 324 -19.64 -5.87 -10.38
N ARG A 325 -19.40 -7.14 -10.71
CA ARG A 325 -19.88 -7.80 -11.94
C ARG A 325 -21.10 -8.63 -11.62
N ILE A 326 -22.10 -8.63 -12.48
CA ILE A 326 -23.31 -9.45 -12.34
C ILE A 326 -23.51 -10.20 -13.65
N ILE A 327 -22.99 -11.43 -13.69
CA ILE A 327 -23.00 -12.28 -14.87
C ILE A 327 -24.38 -12.93 -14.99
N GLY A 328 -24.94 -12.87 -16.19
CA GLY A 328 -26.22 -13.46 -16.53
C GLY A 328 -26.56 -13.34 -18.00
N THR A 329 -27.76 -13.78 -18.35
CA THR A 329 -28.29 -13.88 -19.71
C THR A 329 -29.45 -12.91 -19.92
N ARG A 330 -29.61 -12.39 -21.14
CA ARG A 330 -30.65 -11.39 -21.44
C ARG A 330 -32.03 -12.03 -21.52
N ALA A 331 -33.05 -11.34 -21.00
CA ALA A 331 -34.42 -11.83 -21.05
C ALA A 331 -35.00 -11.74 -22.48
N VAL A 332 -34.92 -12.83 -23.23
CA VAL A 332 -35.56 -12.95 -24.56
C VAL A 332 -37.07 -12.84 -24.39
N GLY A 333 -37.65 -11.73 -24.85
CA GLY A 333 -38.95 -11.25 -24.39
C GLY A 333 -40.16 -12.09 -24.82
N THR A 334 -40.74 -12.83 -23.88
CA THR A 334 -42.07 -13.46 -24.00
C THR A 334 -43.19 -12.55 -23.49
N GLY A 335 -43.55 -11.54 -24.29
CA GLY A 335 -44.87 -10.88 -24.22
C GLY A 335 -45.13 -9.86 -23.09
N THR A 336 -45.32 -8.60 -23.49
CA THR A 336 -46.17 -7.59 -22.84
C THR A 336 -45.87 -7.14 -21.40
N VAL A 337 -44.93 -6.20 -21.23
CA VAL A 337 -45.10 -5.05 -20.29
C VAL A 337 -44.52 -3.77 -20.92
N GLY A 338 -45.27 -2.66 -20.85
CA GLY A 338 -44.77 -1.26 -20.88
C GLY A 338 -43.79 -0.82 -21.98
N ALA A 339 -44.29 -0.33 -23.12
CA ALA A 339 -43.45 0.34 -24.12
C ALA A 339 -43.06 1.78 -23.71
N ALA A 340 -41.80 2.14 -23.97
CA ALA A 340 -41.26 3.51 -24.00
C ALA A 340 -40.65 3.76 -25.40
N PRO A 341 -40.49 5.01 -25.86
CA PRO A 341 -40.51 5.32 -27.29
C PRO A 341 -39.34 4.74 -28.10
N GLY A 342 -39.66 4.26 -29.30
CA GLY A 342 -38.77 3.39 -30.07
C GLY A 342 -37.52 4.05 -30.65
N ILE A 343 -36.41 3.32 -30.58
CA ILE A 343 -35.21 3.55 -31.37
C ILE A 343 -35.46 2.93 -32.76
N LEU A 344 -35.43 3.76 -33.81
CA LEU A 344 -35.77 3.35 -35.17
C LEU A 344 -34.50 3.32 -36.02
N THR A 345 -33.78 2.20 -35.96
CA THR A 345 -32.52 1.98 -36.70
C THR A 345 -32.76 1.90 -38.20
N LYS A 346 -32.60 3.04 -38.89
CA LYS A 346 -32.49 3.09 -40.35
C LYS A 346 -31.12 2.56 -40.78
N VAL A 347 -31.09 1.35 -41.33
CA VAL A 347 -29.96 0.89 -42.15
C VAL A 347 -30.02 1.62 -43.49
N SER A 348 -28.99 2.39 -43.82
CA SER A 348 -28.84 3.09 -45.11
C SER A 348 -28.23 2.16 -46.16
N SER A 349 -29.08 1.49 -46.95
CA SER A 349 -28.61 0.57 -47.99
C SER A 349 -28.01 1.31 -49.20
N GLY A 350 -26.69 1.15 -49.37
CA GLY A 350 -25.94 1.58 -50.56
C GLY A 350 -26.32 0.78 -51.80
N ARG A 351 -26.98 1.45 -52.74
CA ARG A 351 -27.43 0.99 -54.06
C ARG A 351 -26.37 0.21 -54.88
N THR A 352 -26.73 -0.98 -55.34
CA THR A 352 -26.24 -1.60 -56.59
C THR A 352 -27.37 -2.43 -57.24
N ASP A 353 -27.22 -2.79 -58.52
CA ASP A 353 -28.34 -2.97 -59.46
C ASP A 353 -28.69 -4.43 -59.86
N LEU A 354 -29.95 -4.63 -60.32
CA LEU A 354 -30.46 -5.69 -61.24
C LEU A 354 -30.31 -7.17 -60.78
N LEU A 355 -31.34 -8.03 -60.75
CA LEU A 355 -32.45 -8.28 -61.69
C LEU A 355 -33.62 -9.07 -61.01
N THR A 356 -34.80 -9.09 -61.63
CA THR A 356 -35.98 -9.91 -61.25
C THR A 356 -36.10 -11.18 -62.13
N PRO A 357 -36.81 -12.28 -61.75
CA PRO A 357 -38.29 -12.28 -61.73
C PRO A 357 -39.04 -13.17 -60.68
N GLN A 358 -40.31 -12.80 -60.43
CA GLN A 358 -41.58 -13.57 -60.22
C GLN A 358 -41.54 -15.09 -59.89
N PRO A 359 -42.51 -15.68 -59.11
CA PRO A 359 -43.95 -15.35 -59.19
C PRO A 359 -44.77 -15.28 -57.87
N THR A 360 -46.09 -15.13 -58.02
CA THR A 360 -47.17 -15.05 -56.99
C THR A 360 -48.24 -16.16 -57.23
N PRO A 361 -49.46 -16.16 -56.65
CA PRO A 361 -49.87 -16.41 -55.24
C PRO A 361 -50.98 -17.52 -55.12
N LEU A 362 -51.79 -17.52 -54.03
CA LEU A 362 -53.18 -18.06 -53.77
C LEU A 362 -53.25 -18.78 -52.38
N VAL A 363 -54.22 -18.63 -51.43
CA VAL A 363 -55.72 -18.52 -51.39
C VAL A 363 -56.40 -19.92 -51.49
N SER A 364 -57.31 -20.44 -50.64
CA SER A 364 -58.16 -19.97 -49.49
C SER A 364 -58.34 -21.14 -48.43
N GLN A 365 -59.37 -21.42 -47.59
CA GLN A 365 -60.77 -20.99 -47.35
C GLN A 365 -61.31 -21.45 -45.94
N GLU A 366 -62.63 -21.37 -45.67
CA GLU A 366 -63.38 -21.78 -44.43
C GLU A 366 -64.22 -23.09 -44.66
N PRO A 367 -65.36 -23.46 -43.97
CA PRO A 367 -66.01 -23.07 -42.68
C PRO A 367 -66.70 -24.19 -41.80
N SER A 368 -67.09 -23.85 -40.54
CA SER A 368 -68.24 -24.40 -39.73
C SER A 368 -68.15 -25.83 -39.10
N ARG A 369 -68.98 -26.34 -38.15
CA ARG A 369 -70.24 -25.89 -37.45
C ARG A 369 -70.61 -26.74 -36.17
N SER A 370 -71.14 -26.12 -35.08
CA SER A 370 -72.06 -26.68 -33.99
C SER A 370 -71.61 -27.90 -33.11
N THR A 371 -72.08 -28.21 -31.88
CA THR A 371 -73.33 -27.90 -31.10
C THR A 371 -73.15 -28.01 -29.54
N THR A 372 -74.19 -27.63 -28.76
CA THR A 372 -74.39 -27.54 -27.26
C THR A 372 -74.61 -28.88 -26.50
N PRO A 373 -74.75 -28.99 -25.13
CA PRO A 373 -75.10 -28.01 -24.05
C PRO A 373 -74.12 -27.98 -22.81
N VAL A 374 -74.21 -27.19 -21.72
CA VAL A 374 -75.26 -26.42 -20.94
C VAL A 374 -76.07 -27.30 -19.93
N PRO A 375 -76.44 -26.87 -18.68
CA PRO A 375 -76.26 -25.59 -17.92
C PRO A 375 -75.10 -25.69 -16.87
N SER A 376 -75.00 -25.11 -15.64
CA SER A 376 -75.80 -24.28 -14.68
C SER A 376 -74.84 -23.71 -13.58
N SER A 377 -75.09 -22.67 -12.76
CA SER A 377 -76.18 -21.66 -12.61
C SER A 377 -75.70 -20.34 -11.97
N SER A 378 -76.30 -19.20 -12.39
CA SER A 378 -76.49 -17.91 -11.67
C SER A 378 -75.30 -17.10 -11.08
N ALA A 379 -75.22 -15.75 -11.20
CA ALA A 379 -75.98 -14.79 -12.03
C ALA A 379 -75.30 -13.39 -12.09
N SER A 380 -75.59 -12.63 -13.16
CA SER A 380 -75.70 -11.15 -13.35
C SER A 380 -75.24 -10.12 -12.29
N ALA A 381 -74.81 -8.88 -12.63
CA ALA A 381 -74.43 -8.26 -13.92
C ALA A 381 -73.90 -6.80 -13.77
N SER A 382 -73.27 -6.30 -14.85
CA SER A 382 -73.33 -4.92 -15.40
C SER A 382 -72.83 -3.64 -14.65
N SER A 383 -71.94 -2.94 -15.38
CA SER A 383 -71.99 -1.51 -15.78
C SER A 383 -71.54 -0.34 -14.86
N SER A 384 -70.36 0.21 -15.23
CA SER A 384 -70.08 1.63 -15.58
C SER A 384 -70.18 2.81 -14.58
N SER A 385 -68.98 3.29 -14.19
CA SER A 385 -68.45 4.68 -14.33
C SER A 385 -68.91 5.88 -13.44
N ARG A 386 -67.91 6.41 -12.70
CA ARG A 386 -67.53 7.84 -12.48
C ARG A 386 -68.50 8.86 -11.83
N SER A 387 -68.11 9.40 -10.66
CA SER A 387 -67.95 10.86 -10.35
C SER A 387 -67.48 11.05 -8.88
N ARG A 388 -66.37 11.78 -8.60
CA ARG A 388 -66.18 13.19 -8.15
C ARG A 388 -66.39 13.51 -6.64
N SER A 389 -65.38 14.20 -6.09
CA SER A 389 -65.35 15.29 -5.06
C SER A 389 -66.67 15.84 -4.47
N ASP A 390 -66.76 16.39 -3.25
CA ASP A 390 -65.81 17.29 -2.54
C ASP A 390 -66.01 17.34 -0.98
N SER A 391 -65.80 18.48 -0.31
CA SER A 391 -65.40 18.59 1.12
C SER A 391 -66.18 19.57 2.04
N GLY A 392 -65.96 19.48 3.38
CA GLY A 392 -66.23 20.49 4.43
C GLY A 392 -67.29 20.15 5.51
N VAL A 393 -67.46 20.86 6.65
CA VAL A 393 -66.65 21.85 7.41
C VAL A 393 -67.26 22.08 8.83
N GLY A 394 -66.43 22.19 9.90
CA GLY A 394 -66.71 22.84 11.22
C GLY A 394 -67.79 22.26 12.18
N ALA A 395 -68.04 22.79 13.41
CA ALA A 395 -67.24 23.55 14.40
C ALA A 395 -68.02 23.78 15.75
N VAL A 396 -67.33 24.21 16.85
CA VAL A 396 -67.85 24.80 18.15
C VAL A 396 -68.75 23.92 19.07
N ALA A 397 -68.97 24.11 20.40
CA ALA A 397 -68.51 25.07 21.45
C ALA A 397 -68.64 24.57 22.93
N LEU A 398 -68.09 25.35 23.90
CA LEU A 398 -68.45 25.52 25.35
C LEU A 398 -67.99 24.53 26.47
N GLY A 399 -67.76 25.08 27.68
CA GLY A 399 -67.53 24.42 28.99
C GLY A 399 -68.61 24.84 30.04
N PRO A 400 -68.38 24.96 31.39
CA PRO A 400 -67.11 24.94 32.16
C PRO A 400 -67.10 24.26 33.59
N THR A 401 -65.91 24.02 34.20
CA THR A 401 -65.50 24.11 35.66
C THR A 401 -66.30 23.47 36.84
N PRO A 402 -65.71 23.21 38.05
CA PRO A 402 -64.35 22.78 38.44
C PRO A 402 -64.34 21.59 39.49
N PRO A 403 -63.62 21.50 40.66
CA PRO A 403 -62.97 20.24 41.12
C PRO A 403 -63.47 19.67 42.49
N PRO A 404 -62.82 18.61 43.07
CA PRO A 404 -61.72 18.84 44.01
C PRO A 404 -60.56 17.80 44.00
N GLU A 405 -59.53 18.09 44.82
CA GLU A 405 -58.33 17.31 45.20
C GLU A 405 -58.33 17.13 46.75
N PRO A 406 -57.33 16.50 47.42
CA PRO A 406 -56.42 15.39 47.06
C PRO A 406 -56.39 14.29 48.18
N GLU A 407 -55.53 13.25 48.08
CA GLU A 407 -54.70 12.79 49.22
C GLU A 407 -53.59 11.77 48.82
N THR A 408 -52.65 11.51 49.72
CA THR A 408 -51.46 10.65 49.53
C THR A 408 -51.56 9.32 50.28
N LEU A 409 -50.95 8.23 49.79
CA LEU A 409 -50.11 7.33 50.62
C LEU A 409 -49.41 6.20 49.83
N SER A 410 -48.50 5.49 50.51
CA SER A 410 -47.67 4.38 49.98
C SER A 410 -48.30 3.01 50.23
N THR A 411 -48.07 2.05 49.34
CA THR A 411 -48.13 0.59 49.57
C THR A 411 -47.14 -0.06 48.59
N THR A 412 -46.12 -0.86 48.96
CA THR A 412 -45.95 -1.87 50.03
C THR A 412 -46.70 -3.17 49.74
N ILE A 413 -45.95 -4.21 49.36
CA ILE A 413 -46.45 -5.58 49.09
C ILE A 413 -46.43 -6.41 50.39
N PRO A 414 -47.53 -7.09 50.79
CA PRO A 414 -47.59 -7.90 52.02
C PRO A 414 -46.87 -9.28 51.95
N PRO A 415 -46.68 -9.99 53.10
CA PRO A 415 -45.68 -11.06 53.24
C PRO A 415 -46.29 -12.47 53.58
N PRO A 416 -45.72 -13.42 54.38
CA PRO A 416 -45.47 -14.78 53.88
C PRO A 416 -45.90 -15.94 54.84
N ALA A 417 -45.23 -17.11 54.75
CA ALA A 417 -45.20 -18.28 55.65
C ALA A 417 -46.31 -19.36 55.43
N PRO A 418 -46.13 -20.65 55.87
CA PRO A 418 -45.06 -21.19 56.74
C PRO A 418 -44.26 -22.42 56.24
N THR A 419 -43.21 -22.76 57.01
CA THR A 419 -42.32 -23.94 56.93
C THR A 419 -42.87 -25.14 57.75
N PRO A 420 -42.37 -26.40 57.62
CA PRO A 420 -41.10 -26.90 58.24
C PRO A 420 -40.26 -27.82 57.29
N VAL A 421 -39.06 -28.36 57.55
CA VAL A 421 -37.84 -28.16 58.39
C VAL A 421 -36.97 -29.45 58.23
N ASP A 422 -35.66 -29.37 58.48
CA ASP A 422 -34.63 -30.44 58.63
C ASP A 422 -33.97 -31.12 57.40
N ALA A 423 -32.73 -31.59 57.67
CA ALA A 423 -31.79 -32.42 56.88
C ALA A 423 -30.96 -31.79 55.74
N GLU A 424 -29.72 -31.38 56.09
CA GLU A 424 -28.52 -31.57 55.24
C GLU A 424 -28.21 -33.09 55.06
N PRO A 425 -27.37 -33.55 54.11
CA PRO A 425 -26.35 -32.82 53.35
C PRO A 425 -26.28 -33.18 51.83
N SER A 426 -25.11 -32.95 51.24
CA SER A 426 -24.57 -33.48 49.96
C SER A 426 -24.86 -32.69 48.67
N THR A 427 -23.77 -32.30 48.01
CA THR A 427 -23.70 -31.84 46.62
C THR A 427 -23.25 -33.00 45.71
N PRO A 428 -24.09 -33.51 44.80
CA PRO A 428 -23.68 -34.48 43.79
C PRO A 428 -23.32 -33.83 42.44
N THR A 429 -22.31 -34.43 41.80
CA THR A 429 -21.65 -34.01 40.55
C THR A 429 -22.55 -34.06 39.30
N MET A 430 -22.14 -33.34 38.25
CA MET A 430 -22.63 -33.49 36.88
C MET A 430 -22.62 -34.96 36.39
N HIS A 431 -23.57 -35.32 35.52
CA HIS A 431 -23.43 -36.47 34.64
C HIS A 431 -22.78 -36.08 33.31
N ALA A 432 -21.76 -36.84 32.92
CA ALA A 432 -21.24 -36.93 31.55
C ALA A 432 -21.22 -38.41 31.13
N ILE A 433 -21.27 -38.68 29.83
CA ILE A 433 -21.00 -40.00 29.21
C ILE A 433 -20.38 -39.73 27.83
N ASP A 434 -19.41 -40.48 27.31
CA ASP A 434 -18.12 -41.00 27.83
C ASP A 434 -17.33 -41.48 26.59
N ALA A 435 -16.04 -41.16 26.48
CA ALA A 435 -15.21 -41.52 25.32
C ALA A 435 -13.68 -41.56 25.62
N ARG A 436 -13.32 -42.37 26.63
CA ARG A 436 -12.03 -43.10 26.87
C ARG A 436 -10.78 -42.87 25.99
N VAL A 437 -9.63 -43.26 26.60
CA VAL A 437 -8.28 -43.56 26.05
C VAL A 437 -7.30 -42.36 26.09
N GLN A 438 -6.14 -42.41 26.76
CA GLN A 438 -5.59 -43.37 27.75
C GLN A 438 -4.51 -42.66 28.59
N THR A 439 -4.31 -43.06 29.86
CA THR A 439 -3.19 -42.62 30.70
C THR A 439 -2.42 -43.82 31.28
N PRO A 440 -1.08 -43.87 31.21
CA PRO A 440 -0.26 -44.78 32.02
C PRO A 440 -0.20 -44.34 33.49
N PRO A 441 0.17 -45.24 34.43
CA PRO A 441 0.20 -44.93 35.86
C PRO A 441 1.55 -44.36 36.36
N LEU A 442 1.49 -43.63 37.47
CA LEU A 442 2.61 -43.41 38.41
C LEU A 442 2.94 -44.75 39.11
N THR A 443 4.15 -45.09 39.60
CA THR A 443 5.37 -44.36 40.05
C THR A 443 6.62 -45.24 39.68
N PRO A 444 7.87 -45.00 40.16
CA PRO A 444 8.48 -43.83 40.81
C PRO A 444 9.77 -43.32 40.11
N GLU A 445 10.28 -42.14 40.52
CA GLU A 445 11.63 -41.94 41.08
C GLU A 445 11.87 -40.46 41.39
N LEU A 446 12.58 -40.17 42.48
CA LEU A 446 13.11 -38.83 42.79
C LEU A 446 14.59 -38.79 42.36
N PRO A 447 14.99 -37.93 41.42
CA PRO A 447 16.41 -37.69 41.19
C PRO A 447 17.05 -37.04 42.43
N PRO A 448 18.36 -37.19 42.64
CA PRO A 448 19.04 -36.57 43.77
C PRO A 448 18.95 -35.03 43.69
N PRO A 449 19.02 -34.33 44.84
CA PRO A 449 19.07 -32.88 44.83
C PRO A 449 20.33 -32.41 44.11
N LEU A 450 20.15 -31.65 43.03
CA LEU A 450 21.20 -30.78 42.51
C LEU A 450 21.16 -29.50 43.35
N ASP A 451 22.27 -29.09 43.93
CA ASP A 451 22.40 -27.88 44.78
C ASP A 451 22.27 -26.54 43.99
N VAL A 452 21.57 -26.56 42.85
CA VAL A 452 21.35 -25.41 41.98
C VAL A 452 19.94 -24.85 42.25
N PRO A 453 19.80 -23.57 42.68
CA PRO A 453 18.50 -22.99 43.02
C PRO A 453 17.57 -22.95 41.80
N THR A 454 16.61 -23.87 41.76
CA THR A 454 15.66 -24.02 40.65
C THR A 454 14.43 -23.16 40.86
N ILE A 455 14.10 -22.32 39.88
CA ILE A 455 12.98 -21.38 39.92
C ILE A 455 11.92 -21.82 38.90
N PRO A 456 10.65 -22.01 39.29
CA PRO A 456 9.59 -22.40 38.36
C PRO A 456 9.25 -21.24 37.43
N ALA A 457 9.10 -21.53 36.13
CA ALA A 457 8.58 -20.58 35.17
C ALA A 457 7.05 -20.51 35.28
N LEU A 458 6.51 -19.38 35.73
CA LEU A 458 5.07 -19.19 35.98
C LEU A 458 4.38 -18.41 34.84
N PRO A 459 3.07 -18.52 34.61
CA PRO A 459 2.37 -17.66 33.64
C PRO A 459 2.53 -16.18 34.01
N ILE A 460 2.87 -15.32 33.04
CA ILE A 460 3.05 -13.89 33.30
C ILE A 460 1.71 -13.19 33.58
N THR A 461 1.64 -12.38 34.64
CA THR A 461 0.50 -11.49 34.92
C THR A 461 1.00 -10.07 35.23
N PRO A 462 0.17 -9.03 35.01
CA PRO A 462 0.52 -7.65 35.34
C PRO A 462 0.92 -7.45 36.81
N GLU A 463 0.30 -8.19 37.73
CA GLU A 463 0.53 -8.11 39.17
C GLU A 463 1.87 -8.75 39.57
N ALA A 464 2.18 -9.91 38.99
CA ALA A 464 3.40 -10.65 39.31
C ALA A 464 4.66 -10.05 38.65
N PHE A 465 4.50 -9.34 37.54
CA PHE A 465 5.61 -8.70 36.81
C PHE A 465 5.89 -7.25 37.26
N LYS A 466 4.96 -6.63 38.01
CA LYS A 466 4.91 -5.19 38.31
C LYS A 466 6.20 -4.55 38.82
N GLU A 467 6.99 -5.27 39.62
CA GLU A 467 8.24 -4.74 40.20
C GLU A 467 9.36 -4.65 39.17
N TYR A 468 9.35 -5.53 38.16
CA TYR A 468 10.33 -5.65 37.09
C TYR A 468 9.94 -4.85 35.84
N GLY A 469 8.65 -4.61 35.63
CA GLY A 469 8.14 -4.00 34.42
C GLY A 469 6.62 -3.95 34.32
N SER A 470 6.14 -3.70 33.10
CA SER A 470 4.70 -3.69 32.76
C SER A 470 4.38 -4.69 31.65
N VAL A 471 3.19 -5.29 31.71
CA VAL A 471 2.69 -6.25 30.69
C VAL A 471 1.77 -5.52 29.71
N ILE A 472 2.13 -5.56 28.43
CA ILE A 472 1.41 -4.91 27.33
C ILE A 472 0.47 -5.95 26.70
N GLN A 473 -0.78 -6.02 27.16
CA GLN A 473 -1.78 -6.97 26.66
C GLN A 473 -3.14 -6.33 26.46
N ALA A 474 -4.04 -7.02 25.74
CA ALA A 474 -5.45 -6.71 25.70
C ALA A 474 -6.24 -7.72 26.55
N TRP A 475 -7.35 -7.28 27.13
CA TRP A 475 -8.29 -8.15 27.85
C TRP A 475 -9.56 -8.33 27.01
N ALA A 476 -10.08 -9.56 26.94
CA ALA A 476 -11.33 -9.86 26.23
C ALA A 476 -12.58 -9.37 27.00
N ASP A 477 -12.47 -9.26 28.33
CA ASP A 477 -13.46 -8.67 29.23
C ASP A 477 -12.86 -7.38 29.83
N THR A 478 -13.63 -6.29 29.83
CA THR A 478 -13.22 -5.02 30.42
C THR A 478 -13.20 -5.02 31.94
N ASP A 479 -13.97 -5.89 32.60
CA ASP A 479 -14.01 -5.97 34.06
C ASP A 479 -12.82 -6.78 34.63
N ALA A 480 -12.14 -7.55 33.77
CA ALA A 480 -10.90 -8.26 34.09
C ALA A 480 -9.63 -7.38 34.06
N VAL A 481 -9.77 -6.07 33.83
CA VAL A 481 -8.65 -5.13 33.65
C VAL A 481 -8.13 -4.61 35.01
N PRO A 482 -6.81 -4.63 35.26
CA PRO A 482 -6.23 -4.13 36.51
C PRO A 482 -6.63 -2.69 36.86
N ARG A 483 -7.01 -2.49 38.13
CA ARG A 483 -7.50 -1.20 38.65
C ARG A 483 -6.45 -0.10 38.47
N GLY A 484 -6.81 0.93 37.71
CA GLY A 484 -5.96 2.09 37.40
C GLY A 484 -5.65 2.24 35.91
N ILE A 485 -5.71 1.16 35.13
CA ILE A 485 -5.61 1.23 33.67
C ILE A 485 -6.88 1.87 33.13
N ARG A 486 -6.74 3.06 32.51
CA ARG A 486 -7.86 3.68 31.80
C ARG A 486 -8.13 2.90 30.52
N VAL A 487 -9.28 2.25 30.42
CA VAL A 487 -9.82 1.76 29.15
C VAL A 487 -10.76 2.81 28.58
N THR A 488 -10.69 3.06 27.28
CA THR A 488 -11.78 3.71 26.54
C THR A 488 -12.10 2.86 25.33
N SER A 489 -13.39 2.75 24.99
CA SER A 489 -13.73 2.33 23.63
C SER A 489 -13.10 3.30 22.63
N ALA A 490 -12.39 2.73 21.67
CA ALA A 490 -11.85 3.36 20.48
C ALA A 490 -12.46 2.65 19.27
N ASN A 491 -12.21 3.15 18.06
CA ASN A 491 -12.82 2.61 16.83
C ASN A 491 -14.32 2.29 17.01
N GLN A 492 -15.07 3.25 17.57
CA GLN A 492 -16.53 3.26 17.50
C GLN A 492 -17.25 2.16 18.32
N GLY A 493 -16.56 1.46 19.21
CA GLY A 493 -17.05 0.26 19.88
C GLY A 493 -16.18 -0.96 19.58
N THR A 494 -15.58 -1.03 18.38
CA THR A 494 -14.92 -2.26 17.89
C THR A 494 -13.49 -2.48 18.41
N ALA A 495 -12.92 -1.49 19.11
CA ALA A 495 -11.63 -1.65 19.78
C ALA A 495 -11.68 -1.09 21.21
N HIS A 496 -10.96 -1.73 22.12
CA HIS A 496 -10.71 -1.17 23.45
C HIS A 496 -9.30 -0.62 23.47
N LYS A 497 -9.16 0.70 23.59
CA LYS A 497 -7.86 1.31 23.87
C LYS A 497 -7.61 1.23 25.37
N PHE A 498 -6.75 0.31 25.75
CA PHE A 498 -6.08 0.28 27.04
C PHE A 498 -4.98 1.35 27.00
N HIS A 499 -5.13 2.44 27.76
CA HIS A 499 -4.18 3.57 27.69
C HIS A 499 -2.97 3.31 28.58
N ASN A 500 -1.79 3.68 28.08
CA ASN A 500 -0.54 3.80 28.85
C ASN A 500 -0.14 2.49 29.58
N LEU A 501 -0.26 1.34 28.92
CA LEU A 501 0.17 0.04 29.44
C LEU A 501 1.69 -0.06 29.67
N SER A 502 2.48 0.78 29.01
CA SER A 502 3.84 1.13 29.39
C SER A 502 4.13 2.57 28.94
N LEU A 503 5.23 3.14 29.45
CA LEU A 503 5.82 4.40 29.00
C LEU A 503 7.24 4.12 28.49
N VAL A 504 7.65 4.84 27.45
CA VAL A 504 9.05 4.86 27.01
C VAL A 504 9.76 5.96 27.80
N GLU A 505 10.59 5.55 28.76
CA GLU A 505 11.28 6.42 29.70
C GLU A 505 12.79 6.37 29.43
N GLN A 506 13.49 7.48 29.67
CA GLN A 506 14.94 7.57 29.47
C GLN A 506 15.60 8.54 30.46
N ALA A 507 16.87 8.28 30.78
CA ALA A 507 17.68 9.12 31.67
C ALA A 507 19.14 9.27 31.20
N TYR A 508 19.40 9.15 29.90
CA TYR A 508 20.74 9.33 29.34
C TYR A 508 21.36 10.71 29.69
N PRO A 509 22.69 10.79 29.89
CA PRO A 509 23.37 12.04 30.18
C PRO A 509 23.12 13.13 29.11
N PRO A 510 22.98 14.42 29.48
CA PRO A 510 22.87 15.51 28.52
C PRO A 510 24.06 15.53 27.55
N GLY A 511 23.78 15.43 26.25
CA GLY A 511 24.80 15.36 25.19
C GLY A 511 25.15 13.95 24.72
N ALA A 512 24.57 12.88 25.29
CA ALA A 512 24.82 11.50 24.86
C ALA A 512 24.30 11.15 23.44
N HIS A 513 23.56 12.05 22.79
CA HIS A 513 22.96 11.87 21.45
C HIS A 513 21.98 10.68 21.28
N ALA A 514 21.58 10.03 22.37
CA ALA A 514 20.62 8.93 22.41
C ALA A 514 19.29 9.28 21.71
N ARG A 515 18.67 8.28 21.08
CA ARG A 515 17.42 8.39 20.32
C ARG A 515 16.47 7.27 20.67
N THR A 516 15.21 7.62 20.92
CA THR A 516 14.12 6.65 20.97
C THR A 516 13.87 6.09 19.58
N GLY A 517 13.86 4.77 19.46
CA GLY A 517 13.74 4.05 18.20
C GLY A 517 12.86 2.79 18.32
N MET A 518 12.72 2.09 17.20
CA MET A 518 12.04 0.80 17.12
C MET A 518 12.91 -0.14 16.30
N SER A 519 13.23 -1.30 16.87
CA SER A 519 14.13 -2.32 16.32
C SER A 519 13.37 -3.64 16.17
N VAL A 520 13.81 -4.54 15.28
CA VAL A 520 13.21 -5.89 15.16
C VAL A 520 14.23 -6.95 15.51
N TYR A 521 13.91 -7.80 16.49
CA TYR A 521 14.73 -8.89 16.99
C TYR A 521 14.12 -10.22 16.59
N ARG A 522 14.86 -11.04 15.82
CA ARG A 522 14.45 -12.40 15.42
C ARG A 522 15.01 -13.42 16.41
N ALA A 523 14.22 -13.77 17.42
CA ALA A 523 14.62 -14.74 18.44
C ALA A 523 14.34 -16.17 17.95
N THR A 524 15.38 -17.00 17.87
CA THR A 524 15.28 -18.44 17.55
C THR A 524 15.38 -19.28 18.82
N PRO A 525 14.68 -20.44 18.94
CA PRO A 525 14.88 -21.34 20.07
C PRO A 525 16.33 -21.84 20.12
N PRO A 526 16.94 -22.03 21.30
CA PRO A 526 18.30 -22.54 21.42
C PRO A 526 18.40 -23.96 20.83
N ILE A 527 19.09 -24.09 19.70
CA ILE A 527 19.03 -25.29 18.84
C ILE A 527 19.89 -26.46 19.38
N ARG A 528 20.94 -26.15 20.14
CA ARG A 528 21.93 -27.12 20.64
C ARG A 528 21.31 -28.15 21.60
N GLU A 529 21.75 -29.39 21.49
CA GLU A 529 21.38 -30.44 22.45
C GLU A 529 21.87 -30.07 23.86
N GLY A 530 21.02 -30.25 24.86
CA GLY A 530 21.27 -29.82 26.24
C GLY A 530 20.91 -28.37 26.56
N GLU A 531 20.81 -27.47 25.58
CA GLU A 531 20.48 -26.04 25.80
C GLU A 531 19.02 -25.68 25.43
N LYS A 532 18.19 -26.66 25.07
CA LYS A 532 16.78 -26.47 24.71
C LYS A 532 15.88 -26.17 25.92
N ALA A 533 15.26 -24.99 25.93
CA ALA A 533 14.24 -24.60 26.89
C ALA A 533 12.88 -25.26 26.57
N GLU A 534 12.74 -26.55 26.87
CA GLU A 534 11.52 -27.32 26.61
C GLU A 534 10.59 -27.39 27.85
N PRO A 535 9.24 -27.37 27.68
CA PRO A 535 8.31 -27.51 28.80
C PRO A 535 8.55 -28.78 29.63
N GLY A 536 8.68 -28.61 30.95
CA GLY A 536 8.93 -29.71 31.89
C GLY A 536 10.39 -30.14 32.01
N LYS A 537 11.34 -29.49 31.32
CA LYS A 537 12.79 -29.69 31.52
C LYS A 537 13.41 -28.53 32.30
N HIS A 538 14.57 -28.80 32.90
CA HIS A 538 15.40 -27.77 33.52
C HIS A 538 16.26 -27.09 32.45
N TRP A 539 16.52 -25.79 32.63
CA TRP A 539 17.32 -24.97 31.71
C TRP A 539 18.22 -24.02 32.51
N SER A 540 19.46 -23.82 32.08
CA SER A 540 20.46 -23.05 32.85
C SER A 540 20.54 -21.60 32.37
N VAL A 541 20.28 -20.66 33.29
CA VAL A 541 20.38 -19.21 33.04
C VAL A 541 21.84 -18.79 33.16
N LYS A 542 22.53 -18.57 32.03
CA LYS A 542 23.98 -18.30 31.99
C LYS A 542 24.35 -16.83 32.13
N LEU A 543 23.50 -15.91 31.70
CA LEU A 543 23.77 -14.46 31.71
C LEU A 543 22.52 -13.64 32.03
N LEU A 544 22.72 -12.41 32.47
CA LEU A 544 21.70 -11.38 32.57
C LEU A 544 22.25 -10.07 32.00
N GLU A 545 21.40 -9.31 31.31
CA GLU A 545 21.69 -8.00 30.74
C GLU A 545 20.80 -6.90 31.36
N ARG A 546 21.24 -5.65 31.28
CA ARG A 546 20.59 -4.49 31.87
C ARG A 546 20.73 -3.25 30.98
N HIS A 547 19.61 -2.56 30.81
CA HIS A 547 19.54 -1.26 30.14
C HIS A 547 19.31 -0.16 31.20
N SER A 548 20.40 0.49 31.63
CA SER A 548 20.38 1.39 32.81
C SER A 548 19.74 2.76 32.57
N TYR A 549 19.64 3.20 31.31
CA TYR A 549 19.18 4.55 30.95
C TYR A 549 17.93 4.61 30.07
N THR A 550 17.27 3.48 29.78
CA THR A 550 15.99 3.42 29.04
C THR A 550 15.07 2.34 29.61
N SER A 551 13.75 2.53 29.53
CA SER A 551 12.84 1.38 29.51
C SER A 551 12.93 0.70 28.13
N GLN A 552 12.70 -0.61 28.09
CA GLN A 552 12.84 -1.42 26.88
C GLN A 552 11.63 -2.35 26.76
N ALA A 553 10.92 -2.28 25.63
CA ALA A 553 9.67 -2.99 25.43
C ALA A 553 9.73 -3.97 24.26
N PHE A 554 9.55 -5.27 24.53
CA PHE A 554 9.49 -6.33 23.53
C PHE A 554 8.03 -6.72 23.26
N ILE A 555 7.61 -6.51 22.01
CA ILE A 555 6.25 -6.76 21.53
C ILE A 555 6.31 -7.85 20.45
N PRO A 556 5.75 -9.06 20.68
CA PRO A 556 5.72 -10.12 19.67
C PRO A 556 5.02 -9.67 18.38
N MET A 557 5.64 -9.94 17.25
CA MET A 557 5.08 -9.72 15.93
C MET A 557 4.33 -10.99 15.49
N GLY A 558 3.08 -10.83 15.05
CA GLY A 558 2.16 -11.95 14.81
C GLY A 558 2.60 -12.90 13.69
N THR A 559 2.09 -14.13 13.72
CA THR A 559 2.30 -15.10 12.63
C THR A 559 1.79 -14.55 11.30
N GLY A 560 2.69 -14.39 10.33
CA GLY A 560 2.34 -14.12 8.92
C GLY A 560 1.73 -15.33 8.21
N GLY A 561 0.80 -16.03 8.87
CA GLY A 561 0.16 -17.26 8.42
C GLY A 561 -0.87 -17.03 7.30
N GLY A 562 -0.42 -16.50 6.17
CA GLY A 562 -1.21 -16.21 4.99
C GLY A 562 -0.38 -16.40 3.71
N THR A 563 -1.06 -16.67 2.60
CA THR A 563 -0.46 -16.97 1.29
C THR A 563 0.66 -16.00 0.90
N ARG A 564 1.81 -16.54 0.46
CA ARG A 564 2.99 -15.80 -0.07
C ARG A 564 2.60 -14.47 -0.74
N MET A 565 3.00 -13.35 -0.16
CA MET A 565 3.01 -12.06 -0.86
C MET A 565 4.26 -11.99 -1.73
N THR A 566 4.09 -12.02 -3.05
CA THR A 566 5.20 -11.88 -4.00
C THR A 566 5.81 -10.49 -3.89
N GLY A 567 7.13 -10.41 -3.69
CA GLY A 567 7.88 -9.15 -3.59
C GLY A 567 8.33 -8.76 -2.17
N PHE A 568 8.04 -9.57 -1.15
CA PHE A 568 8.56 -9.38 0.22
C PHE A 568 9.30 -10.65 0.69
N GLU A 569 10.24 -10.51 1.62
CA GLU A 569 10.84 -11.66 2.30
C GLU A 569 9.75 -12.51 3.00
N GLU A 570 9.95 -13.83 3.06
CA GLU A 570 8.94 -14.71 3.65
C GLU A 570 8.80 -14.44 5.17
N PRO A 571 7.59 -14.11 5.66
CA PRO A 571 7.35 -14.05 7.09
C PRO A 571 7.50 -15.45 7.69
N LEU A 572 7.94 -15.53 8.96
CA LEU A 572 8.28 -16.78 9.64
C LEU A 572 7.26 -17.91 9.36
N PRO A 573 7.64 -18.98 8.61
CA PRO A 573 6.70 -19.99 8.11
C PRO A 573 5.88 -20.71 9.19
N LYS A 574 6.41 -20.71 10.42
CA LYS A 574 5.73 -21.07 11.65
C LYS A 574 6.40 -20.31 12.80
N ALA A 575 5.82 -19.18 13.23
CA ALA A 575 6.31 -18.49 14.41
C ALA A 575 5.83 -19.17 15.72
N GLY A 576 6.62 -19.07 16.79
CA GLY A 576 6.29 -19.61 18.11
C GLY A 576 5.11 -18.91 18.78
N ARG A 577 4.49 -19.58 19.76
CA ARG A 577 3.31 -19.10 20.51
C ARG A 577 3.63 -18.61 21.92
N ALA A 578 4.79 -18.97 22.45
CA ALA A 578 5.24 -18.61 23.78
C ALA A 578 6.75 -18.34 23.85
N TYR A 579 7.13 -17.47 24.78
CA TYR A 579 8.50 -17.07 25.06
C TYR A 579 8.75 -16.98 26.57
N LEU A 580 10.01 -17.09 26.97
CA LEU A 580 10.45 -17.05 28.37
C LEU A 580 11.00 -15.66 28.71
N VAL A 581 10.57 -15.14 29.86
CA VAL A 581 10.93 -13.83 30.41
C VAL A 581 11.58 -14.07 31.76
N ILE A 582 12.88 -13.83 31.87
CA ILE A 582 13.64 -13.99 33.13
C ILE A 582 14.09 -12.62 33.60
N VAL A 583 13.88 -12.30 34.88
CA VAL A 583 14.12 -10.97 35.46
C VAL A 583 14.65 -11.04 36.89
N ALA A 584 15.49 -10.07 37.26
CA ALA A 584 15.93 -9.80 38.63
C ALA A 584 15.96 -8.28 38.86
N LEU A 585 15.69 -7.85 40.09
CA LEU A 585 15.90 -6.47 40.51
C LEU A 585 17.40 -6.20 40.71
N ASN A 586 17.74 -4.92 40.76
CA ASN A 586 19.11 -4.50 41.05
C ASN A 586 19.43 -4.58 42.55
N GLY A 587 20.51 -5.26 42.88
CA GLY A 587 21.04 -5.43 44.23
C GLY A 587 21.77 -4.20 44.75
N ALA A 588 22.09 -4.22 46.05
CA ALA A 588 22.80 -3.12 46.72
C ALA A 588 24.28 -2.97 46.32
N ASP A 589 24.81 -3.93 45.56
CA ASP A 589 26.14 -3.96 44.96
C ASP A 589 26.14 -3.65 43.44
N ASP A 590 25.00 -3.16 42.93
CA ASP A 590 24.74 -2.84 41.51
C ASP A 590 24.84 -4.03 40.54
N LYS A 591 24.48 -5.22 41.04
CA LYS A 591 24.42 -6.50 40.31
C LYS A 591 23.01 -7.11 40.41
N PRO A 592 22.64 -8.13 39.63
CA PRO A 592 21.31 -8.76 39.76
C PRO A 592 21.14 -9.43 41.13
N ASP A 593 20.11 -9.02 41.89
CA ASP A 593 19.74 -9.69 43.14
C ASP A 593 19.07 -11.03 42.82
N LEU A 594 19.86 -12.11 42.90
CA LEU A 594 19.42 -13.47 42.59
C LEU A 594 18.29 -13.99 43.50
N SER A 595 18.02 -13.37 44.66
CA SER A 595 16.85 -13.71 45.48
C SER A 595 15.54 -13.19 44.88
N THR A 596 15.63 -12.12 44.09
CA THR A 596 14.53 -11.54 43.31
C THR A 596 14.40 -12.14 41.91
N LEU A 597 15.26 -13.09 41.53
CA LEU A 597 15.22 -13.75 40.22
C LEU A 597 13.88 -14.49 40.03
N ARG A 598 13.16 -14.20 38.94
CA ARG A 598 11.90 -14.86 38.57
C ARG A 598 11.91 -15.21 37.09
N ALA A 599 11.22 -16.29 36.75
CA ALA A 599 11.00 -16.73 35.37
C ALA A 599 9.49 -16.74 35.10
N PHE A 600 9.10 -16.18 33.95
CA PHE A 600 7.72 -16.12 33.50
C PHE A 600 7.58 -16.61 32.07
N VAL A 601 6.49 -17.33 31.78
CA VAL A 601 6.09 -17.71 30.42
C VAL A 601 5.07 -16.70 29.92
N ALA A 602 5.38 -16.06 28.79
CA ALA A 602 4.52 -15.10 28.11
C ALA A 602 4.03 -15.69 26.78
N SER A 603 2.78 -15.40 26.40
CA SER A 603 2.21 -15.78 25.10
C SER A 603 2.44 -14.68 24.07
N THR A 604 2.39 -15.00 22.77
CA THR A 604 2.51 -13.97 21.70
C THR A 604 1.33 -12.99 21.61
N ALA A 605 0.32 -13.11 22.49
CA ALA A 605 -0.73 -12.10 22.68
C ALA A 605 -0.36 -11.03 23.74
N GLN A 606 0.80 -11.17 24.38
CA GLN A 606 1.32 -10.31 25.44
C GLN A 606 2.69 -9.79 25.01
N GLY A 607 2.90 -8.48 25.08
CA GLY A 607 4.23 -7.87 25.10
C GLY A 607 4.65 -7.56 26.54
N ILE A 608 5.92 -7.24 26.73
CA ILE A 608 6.50 -6.81 28.01
C ILE A 608 7.25 -5.49 27.84
N SER A 609 7.41 -4.77 28.94
CA SER A 609 8.29 -3.61 29.05
C SER A 609 9.05 -3.66 30.36
N TYR A 610 10.38 -3.73 30.30
CA TYR A 610 11.23 -3.65 31.48
C TYR A 610 11.30 -2.22 31.99
N ASN A 611 11.35 -2.07 33.32
CA ASN A 611 11.71 -0.79 33.96
C ASN A 611 13.20 -0.51 33.74
N MET A 612 13.59 0.76 33.72
CA MET A 612 15.01 1.16 33.66
C MET A 612 15.83 0.46 34.76
N GLY A 613 17.00 -0.07 34.39
CA GLY A 613 17.92 -0.69 35.35
C GLY A 613 17.48 -2.06 35.91
N VAL A 614 16.46 -2.70 35.34
CA VAL A 614 16.08 -4.09 35.67
C VAL A 614 16.93 -5.07 34.87
N TRP A 615 17.51 -6.04 35.57
CA TRP A 615 18.27 -7.13 34.98
C TRP A 615 17.33 -8.17 34.38
N HIS A 616 17.63 -8.65 33.19
CA HIS A 616 16.81 -9.64 32.48
C HIS A 616 17.66 -10.56 31.60
N HIS A 617 17.09 -11.66 31.10
CA HIS A 617 17.75 -12.49 30.08
C HIS A 617 17.30 -12.05 28.67
N PRO A 618 18.18 -12.07 27.65
CA PRO A 618 17.79 -11.90 26.25
C PRO A 618 16.60 -12.78 25.83
N MET A 619 15.82 -12.35 24.83
CA MET A 619 14.55 -12.99 24.47
C MET A 619 14.71 -14.46 24.00
N ILE A 620 14.06 -15.39 24.71
CA ILE A 620 14.04 -16.84 24.40
C ILE A 620 12.65 -17.25 23.87
N SER A 621 12.55 -17.58 22.59
CA SER A 621 11.36 -18.26 22.03
C SER A 621 11.38 -19.76 22.38
N LEU A 622 10.27 -20.32 22.85
CA LEU A 622 10.22 -21.70 23.37
C LEU A 622 9.97 -22.79 22.30
N GLU A 623 9.14 -22.51 21.29
CA GLU A 623 8.68 -23.54 20.33
C GLU A 623 9.39 -23.48 18.97
N THR A 624 9.38 -22.30 18.38
CA THR A 624 9.85 -21.92 17.04
C THR A 624 10.15 -20.43 17.06
N THR A 625 10.86 -19.91 16.06
CA THR A 625 11.29 -18.51 15.97
C THR A 625 10.15 -17.51 16.22
N ILE A 626 10.43 -16.39 16.88
CA ILE A 626 9.50 -15.27 17.06
C ILE A 626 10.23 -13.98 16.70
N ASP A 627 9.62 -13.15 15.87
CA ASP A 627 10.07 -11.78 15.64
C ASP A 627 9.44 -10.87 16.69
N PHE A 628 10.25 -10.02 17.32
CA PHE A 628 9.82 -9.05 18.32
C PHE A 628 10.14 -7.63 17.84
N CYS A 629 9.18 -6.72 17.94
CA CYS A 629 9.47 -5.30 17.90
C CYS A 629 9.99 -4.88 19.29
N CYS A 630 11.26 -4.45 19.35
CA CYS A 630 11.80 -3.75 20.51
C CYS A 630 11.51 -2.25 20.38
N VAL A 631 11.17 -1.59 21.47
CA VAL A 631 11.04 -0.13 21.58
C VAL A 631 11.90 0.33 22.76
N GLU A 632 12.89 1.18 22.48
CA GLU A 632 13.91 1.60 23.45
C GLU A 632 14.51 2.96 23.06
N THR A 633 15.32 3.55 23.94
CA THR A 633 16.20 4.67 23.63
C THR A 633 17.65 4.23 23.73
N GLN A 634 18.43 4.43 22.66
CA GLN A 634 19.84 4.01 22.57
C GLN A 634 20.68 5.05 21.83
N ILE A 635 22.00 5.04 22.04
CA ILE A 635 22.99 5.84 21.34
C ILE A 635 23.33 5.18 19.99
N GLY A 636 23.33 3.85 19.92
CA GLY A 636 23.41 3.10 18.66
C GLY A 636 24.80 3.04 18.05
N THR A 637 25.83 3.17 18.89
CA THR A 637 27.25 2.97 18.55
C THR A 637 27.74 1.63 19.11
N PRO A 638 28.55 0.85 18.37
CA PRO A 638 29.19 -0.36 18.91
C PRO A 638 29.93 -0.11 20.23
N ASP A 639 29.97 -1.13 21.09
CA ASP A 639 30.70 -1.19 22.36
C ASP A 639 30.34 -0.08 23.39
N ASN A 640 29.14 0.49 23.30
CA ASN A 640 28.70 1.53 24.23
C ASN A 640 28.04 0.94 25.49
N HIS A 641 28.82 0.82 26.57
CA HIS A 641 28.37 0.36 27.89
C HIS A 641 27.23 1.19 28.55
N LEU A 642 26.86 2.35 27.98
CA LEU A 642 25.67 3.09 28.42
C LEU A 642 24.38 2.54 27.81
N ASP A 643 24.45 1.89 26.65
CA ASP A 643 23.28 1.32 25.99
C ASP A 643 22.92 -0.05 26.61
N CYS A 644 23.90 -0.91 26.90
CA CYS A 644 23.69 -2.24 27.53
C CYS A 644 24.88 -2.68 28.41
N GLU A 645 24.57 -3.33 29.54
CA GLU A 645 25.50 -3.98 30.45
C GLU A 645 25.16 -5.48 30.59
N ILE A 646 26.16 -6.37 30.60
CA ILE A 646 25.97 -7.83 30.61
C ILE A 646 26.82 -8.48 31.72
N VAL A 647 26.25 -9.43 32.45
CA VAL A 647 26.90 -10.19 33.54
C VAL A 647 26.63 -11.69 33.40
N GLU A 648 27.68 -12.50 33.49
CA GLU A 648 27.58 -13.97 33.54
C GLU A 648 27.15 -14.44 34.93
N VAL A 649 26.06 -15.21 35.02
CA VAL A 649 25.46 -15.67 36.28
C VAL A 649 26.39 -16.66 37.01
N GLU A 650 27.16 -17.46 36.27
CA GLU A 650 28.15 -18.38 36.85
C GLU A 650 29.25 -17.62 37.65
N SER A 651 29.52 -16.35 37.32
CA SER A 651 30.46 -15.50 38.07
C SER A 651 29.93 -15.01 39.43
N LEU A 652 28.61 -15.08 39.65
CA LEU A 652 27.93 -14.57 40.85
C LEU A 652 27.79 -15.64 41.96
N GLY A 653 27.86 -16.93 41.61
CA GLY A 653 27.66 -18.03 42.55
C GLY A 653 28.73 -18.20 43.64
N SER A 654 29.86 -17.48 43.53
CA SER A 654 31.04 -17.66 44.38
C SER A 654 30.99 -16.95 45.75
N VAL A 655 29.80 -16.76 46.35
CA VAL A 655 29.65 -16.14 47.70
C VAL A 655 28.64 -16.90 48.58
N THR A 656 28.92 -18.17 48.87
CA THR A 656 28.33 -18.84 50.05
C THR A 656 28.96 -18.30 51.34
N MET A 657 28.19 -18.26 52.44
CA MET A 657 28.57 -17.68 53.72
C MET A 657 29.98 -18.05 54.23
N ASP A 658 30.79 -17.06 54.57
CA ASP A 658 31.57 -17.09 55.82
C ASP A 658 31.55 -15.70 56.49
N SER A 659 32.21 -15.58 57.64
CA SER A 659 31.57 -14.97 58.80
C SER A 659 32.48 -14.06 59.62
N ARG A 660 31.85 -13.19 60.42
CA ARG A 660 32.44 -12.47 61.57
C ARG A 660 33.61 -11.51 61.25
N LYS A 661 33.30 -10.21 61.07
CA LYS A 661 33.61 -9.14 62.07
C LYS A 661 33.36 -7.71 61.57
N ARG A 662 32.72 -6.91 62.42
CA ARG A 662 33.06 -5.48 62.63
C ARG A 662 34.10 -5.40 63.78
N PRO A 663 34.75 -4.24 64.02
CA PRO A 663 35.03 -3.11 63.12
C PRO A 663 36.55 -2.81 63.06
N LEU A 664 36.98 -1.81 62.24
CA LEU A 664 37.80 -0.65 62.67
C LEU A 664 38.24 0.23 61.49
N SER A 665 38.36 1.52 61.77
CA SER A 665 39.21 2.52 61.11
C SER A 665 40.31 2.91 62.15
N PRO A 666 41.40 3.66 61.87
CA PRO A 666 41.72 4.45 60.67
C PRO A 666 43.21 4.42 60.21
N ASP A 667 43.58 5.39 59.36
CA ASP A 667 44.93 6.00 59.16
C ASP A 667 46.09 5.23 58.47
N GLY A 668 47.01 6.01 57.86
CA GLY A 668 48.37 5.59 57.42
C GLY A 668 48.48 5.02 55.98
N ALA A 669 48.48 5.77 54.87
CA ALA A 669 49.29 6.92 54.43
C ALA A 669 50.67 6.59 53.79
N SER A 670 50.93 7.15 52.60
CA SER A 670 52.22 7.21 51.84
C SER A 670 52.75 5.88 51.25
N SER A 671 53.55 5.83 50.18
CA SER A 671 53.85 6.73 49.03
C SER A 671 54.55 5.88 47.93
N SER A 672 54.76 6.25 46.67
CA SER A 672 55.19 7.52 46.07
C SER A 672 54.97 7.48 44.54
N SER A 673 54.42 8.55 43.91
CA SER A 673 55.13 9.55 43.06
C SER A 673 55.80 9.00 41.79
N ILE A 674 55.69 9.63 40.62
CA ILE A 674 56.31 10.93 40.29
C ILE A 674 55.35 11.92 39.59
N ASN A 675 55.59 13.22 39.79
CA ASN A 675 54.81 14.35 39.25
C ASN A 675 55.04 14.53 37.73
N SER A 676 54.10 15.08 36.94
CA SER A 676 53.48 16.42 37.09
C SER A 676 52.21 16.55 36.22
N LYS A 677 51.41 17.63 36.21
CA LYS A 677 51.52 18.99 36.82
C LYS A 677 50.11 19.55 37.17
N LYS A 678 49.97 20.89 37.26
CA LYS A 678 48.74 21.67 37.56
C LYS A 678 48.81 22.97 36.72
N ARG A 679 47.77 23.80 36.51
CA ARG A 679 46.86 24.48 37.47
C ARG A 679 45.87 25.36 36.67
N ALA A 680 44.67 25.76 37.10
CA ALA A 680 43.63 25.21 38.00
C ALA A 680 42.38 26.11 37.87
N VAL A 681 41.19 25.63 38.28
CA VAL A 681 39.94 26.41 38.32
C VAL A 681 39.37 26.40 39.74
N ASN A 682 38.76 27.51 40.16
CA ASN A 682 37.93 27.70 41.36
C ASN A 682 37.14 29.01 41.15
N SER A 683 35.89 29.22 41.57
CA SER A 683 34.82 28.38 42.17
C SER A 683 33.47 29.03 41.76
N GLY A 684 32.31 28.36 41.70
CA GLY A 684 31.50 27.91 42.85
C GLY A 684 30.98 29.10 43.69
N SER A 685 29.67 29.29 43.97
CA SER A 685 28.46 28.46 43.71
C SER A 685 27.15 29.27 43.93
N ALA A 686 25.99 28.60 43.69
CA ALA A 686 24.70 28.74 44.39
C ALA A 686 23.60 29.75 43.96
N ALA A 687 22.61 29.19 43.24
CA ALA A 687 21.19 29.03 43.68
C ALA A 687 20.11 30.13 43.53
N ALA A 688 18.86 29.63 43.52
CA ALA A 688 17.54 30.27 43.63
C ALA A 688 16.85 30.86 42.36
N SER A 689 15.58 30.46 42.20
CA SER A 689 14.56 30.85 41.21
C SER A 689 13.30 31.28 41.99
N PRO A 690 12.09 31.59 41.44
CA PRO A 690 11.67 31.72 40.02
C PRO A 690 10.67 32.89 39.70
N ARG A 691 10.21 32.96 38.42
CA ARG A 691 8.85 33.34 37.90
C ARG A 691 8.65 34.61 37.03
N GLN A 692 7.94 34.34 35.91
CA GLN A 692 6.97 35.16 35.14
C GLN A 692 7.46 36.21 34.10
N ARG A 693 6.52 36.60 33.22
CA ARG A 693 6.64 37.21 31.87
C ARG A 693 5.94 38.62 31.86
N PRO A 694 5.76 39.38 30.74
CA PRO A 694 6.20 39.19 29.34
C PRO A 694 6.72 40.47 28.60
N ASN A 695 6.96 40.33 27.28
CA ASN A 695 7.11 41.37 26.22
C ASN A 695 8.39 42.25 26.19
N GLY A 696 8.90 42.50 24.98
CA GLY A 696 9.92 43.54 24.70
C GLY A 696 10.96 43.13 23.63
N ASP A 697 10.65 43.42 22.35
CA ASP A 697 11.51 43.56 21.16
C ASP A 697 12.57 42.51 20.76
N LEU A 698 12.69 42.32 19.43
CA LEU A 698 13.63 41.42 18.76
C LEU A 698 14.81 42.21 18.20
N ALA A 699 16.02 41.89 18.65
CA ALA A 699 17.27 42.23 17.97
C ALA A 699 18.00 40.94 17.57
N HIS A 700 18.47 40.85 16.32
CA HIS A 700 19.19 39.68 15.80
C HIS A 700 20.67 39.71 16.24
N ASP A 701 21.09 38.73 17.02
CA ASP A 701 22.50 38.37 17.16
C ASP A 701 22.94 37.48 15.98
N GLU A 702 24.04 37.85 15.30
CA GLU A 702 24.67 37.02 14.27
C GLU A 702 25.60 35.96 14.91
N PRO A 703 25.55 34.68 14.49
CA PRO A 703 26.47 33.65 14.98
C PRO A 703 27.88 33.81 14.35
N LYS A 704 28.92 33.54 15.14
CA LYS A 704 30.33 33.72 14.75
C LYS A 704 30.81 32.70 13.69
N ASP A 705 31.75 33.14 12.85
CA ASP A 705 32.13 32.51 11.58
C ASP A 705 32.60 31.04 11.62
N GLU A 706 33.14 30.54 12.75
CA GLU A 706 33.60 29.14 12.86
C GLU A 706 32.49 28.12 12.56
N ASN A 707 31.23 28.46 12.90
CA ASN A 707 30.07 27.63 12.59
C ASN A 707 29.76 27.55 11.09
N LEU A 708 30.22 28.51 10.27
CA LEU A 708 29.90 28.54 8.84
C LEU A 708 30.70 27.51 8.03
N GLU A 709 31.94 27.23 8.44
CA GLU A 709 32.74 26.11 7.92
C GLU A 709 32.13 24.76 8.29
N ALA A 710 31.73 24.59 9.55
CA ALA A 710 31.06 23.39 10.03
C ALA A 710 29.75 23.14 9.27
N PHE A 711 28.89 24.17 9.17
CA PHE A 711 27.63 24.11 8.43
C PHE A 711 27.82 23.80 6.94
N ARG A 712 28.87 24.34 6.29
CA ARG A 712 29.19 24.01 4.89
C ARG A 712 29.64 22.56 4.72
N LYS A 713 30.53 22.07 5.59
CA LYS A 713 31.00 20.66 5.58
C LYS A 713 29.84 19.70 5.87
N GLU A 714 28.97 20.05 6.81
CA GLU A 714 27.77 19.28 7.11
C GLU A 714 26.75 19.32 5.97
N ALA A 715 26.54 20.46 5.30
CA ALA A 715 25.68 20.56 4.12
C ALA A 715 26.19 19.70 2.95
N LEU A 716 27.50 19.68 2.72
CA LEU A 716 28.15 18.79 1.76
C LEU A 716 27.96 17.32 2.15
N TYR A 717 28.19 16.95 3.41
CA TYR A 717 27.97 15.60 3.91
C TYR A 717 26.49 15.16 3.82
N ARG A 718 25.55 16.07 4.11
CA ARG A 718 24.10 15.86 3.94
C ARG A 718 23.73 15.66 2.47
N ARG A 719 24.38 16.35 1.53
CA ARG A 719 24.19 16.17 0.08
C ARG A 719 24.82 14.89 -0.44
N MET A 720 26.00 14.49 0.04
CA MET A 720 26.58 13.16 -0.26
C MET A 720 25.70 12.04 0.32
N ARG A 721 25.16 12.19 1.54
CA ARG A 721 24.12 11.31 2.11
C ARG A 721 22.76 11.40 1.40
N HIS A 722 22.52 12.38 0.54
CA HIS A 722 21.37 12.38 -0.37
C HIS A 722 21.69 11.46 -1.55
N TYR A 723 22.74 11.78 -2.31
CA TYR A 723 23.14 11.02 -3.49
C TYR A 723 23.47 9.55 -3.20
N ALA A 724 24.02 9.21 -2.04
CA ALA A 724 24.21 7.81 -1.63
C ALA A 724 22.87 7.06 -1.47
N ARG A 725 21.85 7.68 -0.88
CA ARG A 725 20.49 7.11 -0.77
C ARG A 725 19.73 7.11 -2.09
N GLU A 726 20.08 8.04 -2.98
CA GLU A 726 19.52 8.19 -4.31
C GLU A 726 20.04 7.06 -5.22
N LEU A 727 21.35 6.80 -5.17
CA LEU A 727 22.01 5.64 -5.77
C LEU A 727 21.45 4.32 -5.21
N GLU A 728 21.36 4.19 -3.88
CA GLU A 728 20.76 3.04 -3.18
C GLU A 728 19.32 2.77 -3.65
N ARG A 729 18.52 3.82 -3.87
CA ARG A 729 17.16 3.70 -4.44
C ARG A 729 17.18 3.30 -5.91
N THR A 730 18.02 3.90 -6.74
CA THR A 730 18.10 3.53 -8.17
C THR A 730 18.60 2.11 -8.35
N GLN A 731 19.56 1.65 -7.53
CA GLN A 731 20.00 0.27 -7.50
C GLN A 731 18.87 -0.65 -7.03
N ALA A 732 18.20 -0.36 -5.91
CA ALA A 732 17.02 -1.11 -5.46
C ALA A 732 15.88 -1.16 -6.49
N THR A 733 15.77 -0.15 -7.35
CA THR A 733 14.78 -0.09 -8.46
C THR A 733 15.22 -0.94 -9.65
N ALA A 734 16.50 -0.92 -10.02
CA ALA A 734 17.08 -1.80 -11.05
C ALA A 734 16.98 -3.28 -10.61
N ASP A 735 17.36 -3.58 -9.37
CA ASP A 735 17.12 -4.84 -8.68
C ASP A 735 15.66 -5.31 -8.75
N GLU A 736 14.70 -4.38 -8.65
CA GLU A 736 13.27 -4.71 -8.76
C GLU A 736 12.88 -5.01 -10.22
N PHE A 737 13.36 -4.24 -11.20
CA PHE A 737 13.11 -4.50 -12.61
C PHE A 737 13.74 -5.82 -13.08
N GLU A 738 14.97 -6.14 -12.66
CA GLU A 738 15.61 -7.42 -12.95
C GLU A 738 14.81 -8.59 -12.34
N LYS A 739 14.34 -8.45 -11.09
CA LYS A 739 13.45 -9.45 -10.47
C LYS A 739 12.10 -9.58 -11.19
N ARG A 740 11.57 -8.48 -11.75
CA ARG A 740 10.35 -8.51 -12.59
C ARG A 740 10.60 -9.21 -13.94
N LYS A 741 11.72 -8.95 -14.63
CA LYS A 741 12.13 -9.65 -15.87
C LYS A 741 12.22 -11.16 -15.63
N ASN A 742 13.00 -11.58 -14.62
CA ASN A 742 13.11 -12.99 -14.21
C ASN A 742 11.76 -13.67 -13.87
N VAL A 743 10.84 -12.96 -13.22
CA VAL A 743 9.49 -13.48 -12.93
C VAL A 743 8.60 -13.59 -14.18
N CYS A 744 8.74 -12.67 -15.14
CA CYS A 744 8.03 -12.74 -16.42
C CYS A 744 8.55 -13.89 -17.28
N GLU A 745 9.87 -14.05 -17.40
CA GLU A 745 10.51 -15.18 -18.09
C GLU A 745 10.06 -16.53 -17.51
N ALA A 746 10.11 -16.68 -16.18
CA ALA A 746 9.62 -17.89 -15.50
C ALA A 746 8.11 -18.12 -15.70
N GLY A 747 7.32 -17.04 -15.81
CA GLY A 747 5.89 -17.10 -16.15
C GLY A 747 5.64 -17.59 -17.57
N MET A 748 6.39 -17.07 -18.55
CA MET A 748 6.31 -17.48 -19.95
C MET A 748 6.71 -18.95 -20.14
N ALA A 749 7.81 -19.39 -19.52
CA ALA A 749 8.23 -20.80 -19.54
C ALA A 749 7.18 -21.74 -18.88
N ALA A 750 6.50 -21.28 -17.82
CA ALA A 750 5.40 -22.03 -17.22
C ALA A 750 4.15 -22.09 -18.12
N MET A 751 3.87 -21.03 -18.89
CA MET A 751 2.80 -21.02 -19.89
C MET A 751 3.11 -21.94 -21.07
N GLU A 752 4.36 -21.94 -21.57
CA GLU A 752 4.84 -22.85 -22.62
C GLU A 752 4.69 -24.33 -22.20
N ALA A 753 5.17 -24.68 -21.00
CA ALA A 753 5.04 -26.03 -20.45
C ALA A 753 3.58 -26.47 -20.28
N CYS A 754 2.71 -25.56 -19.81
CA CYS A 754 1.28 -25.83 -19.68
C CYS A 754 0.59 -26.02 -21.04
N TRP A 755 0.96 -25.21 -22.04
CA TRP A 755 0.42 -25.28 -23.40
C TRP A 755 0.81 -26.58 -24.10
N ASN A 756 2.09 -26.97 -24.03
CA ASN A 756 2.58 -28.24 -24.56
C ASN A 756 1.88 -29.44 -23.88
N GLN A 757 1.73 -29.42 -22.54
CA GLN A 757 1.00 -30.44 -21.80
C GLN A 757 -0.49 -30.53 -22.21
N LEU A 758 -1.13 -29.41 -22.53
CA LEU A 758 -2.51 -29.37 -23.02
C LEU A 758 -2.62 -29.94 -24.45
N LEU A 759 -1.69 -29.60 -25.34
CA LEU A 759 -1.66 -30.18 -26.70
C LEU A 759 -1.43 -31.70 -26.68
N ASP A 760 -0.52 -32.19 -25.85
CA ASP A 760 -0.22 -33.62 -25.78
C ASP A 760 -1.31 -34.42 -25.07
N THR A 761 -2.00 -33.85 -24.07
CA THR A 761 -3.20 -34.49 -23.50
C THR A 761 -4.35 -34.53 -24.50
N LEU A 762 -4.58 -33.48 -25.30
CA LEU A 762 -5.56 -33.52 -26.40
C LEU A 762 -5.21 -34.57 -27.47
N ARG A 763 -3.93 -34.62 -27.90
CA ARG A 763 -3.43 -35.66 -28.82
C ARG A 763 -3.56 -37.08 -28.25
N SER A 764 -3.51 -37.25 -26.92
CA SER A 764 -3.69 -38.56 -26.28
C SER A 764 -5.15 -39.04 -26.23
N LEU A 765 -6.12 -38.13 -26.37
CA LEU A 765 -7.56 -38.39 -26.27
C LEU A 765 -8.23 -38.62 -27.65
N VAL A 766 -7.62 -38.16 -28.74
CA VAL A 766 -8.10 -38.33 -30.12
C VAL A 766 -7.19 -39.29 -30.87
N ARG A 767 -7.75 -40.17 -31.71
CA ARG A 767 -6.92 -41.09 -32.52
C ARG A 767 -6.09 -40.28 -33.53
N SER A 768 -4.77 -40.50 -33.53
CA SER A 768 -3.77 -39.62 -34.14
C SER A 768 -3.82 -39.51 -35.67
N GLU A 769 -4.51 -40.42 -36.37
CA GLU A 769 -4.62 -40.47 -37.84
C GLU A 769 -5.47 -39.34 -38.46
N LYS A 770 -5.92 -38.35 -37.66
CA LYS A 770 -6.79 -37.24 -38.10
C LYS A 770 -6.41 -35.84 -37.61
N LEU A 771 -5.30 -35.67 -36.89
CA LEU A 771 -4.78 -34.33 -36.59
C LEU A 771 -3.71 -33.93 -37.62
N PRO A 772 -3.56 -32.63 -37.93
CA PRO A 772 -2.40 -32.13 -38.65
C PRO A 772 -1.09 -32.45 -37.92
N PRO A 773 0.06 -32.54 -38.64
CA PRO A 773 1.36 -32.52 -37.99
C PRO A 773 1.56 -31.21 -37.22
N ALA A 774 2.52 -31.19 -36.29
CA ALA A 774 2.80 -30.01 -35.47
C ALA A 774 3.57 -28.96 -36.29
N ASP A 775 2.86 -27.94 -36.80
CA ASP A 775 3.46 -26.82 -37.55
C ASP A 775 4.61 -26.16 -36.76
N GLU A 776 5.75 -26.01 -37.43
CA GLU A 776 7.01 -25.50 -36.86
C GLU A 776 6.86 -24.08 -36.30
N ARG A 777 5.98 -23.27 -36.91
CA ARG A 777 5.57 -21.95 -36.44
C ARG A 777 5.20 -21.95 -34.96
N THR A 778 4.60 -23.02 -34.43
CA THR A 778 4.19 -23.11 -33.01
C THR A 778 5.38 -23.12 -32.04
N ARG A 779 6.60 -23.46 -32.49
CA ARG A 779 7.84 -23.38 -31.70
C ARG A 779 8.52 -22.03 -31.86
N GLU A 780 8.60 -21.53 -33.09
CA GLU A 780 9.28 -20.26 -33.43
C GLU A 780 8.59 -19.03 -32.80
N LEU A 781 7.27 -19.12 -32.57
CA LEU A 781 6.44 -18.04 -32.02
C LEU A 781 6.86 -17.58 -30.60
N PHE A 782 7.46 -18.46 -29.79
CA PHE A 782 7.97 -18.11 -28.46
C PHE A 782 9.46 -17.71 -28.44
N ASP A 783 10.24 -18.10 -29.44
CA ASP A 783 11.61 -17.57 -29.65
C ASP A 783 11.57 -16.12 -30.15
N LEU A 784 10.50 -15.71 -30.87
CA LEU A 784 10.28 -14.31 -31.26
C LEU A 784 10.22 -13.37 -30.05
N VAL A 785 9.53 -13.80 -28.98
CA VAL A 785 9.42 -13.08 -27.69
C VAL A 785 10.77 -13.00 -26.97
N ARG A 786 11.71 -13.89 -27.30
CA ARG A 786 13.08 -13.86 -26.78
C ARG A 786 13.94 -12.86 -27.55
N ARG A 787 13.86 -12.86 -28.89
CA ARG A 787 14.55 -11.89 -29.75
C ARG A 787 14.13 -10.46 -29.40
N SER A 788 12.83 -10.20 -29.19
CA SER A 788 12.32 -8.87 -28.83
C SER A 788 12.68 -8.38 -27.40
N ILE A 789 13.31 -9.20 -26.57
CA ILE A 789 13.73 -8.86 -25.19
C ILE A 789 15.26 -8.68 -25.08
N ASP A 790 16.00 -9.10 -26.10
CA ASP A 790 17.46 -8.97 -26.21
C ASP A 790 17.89 -7.82 -27.17
N GLU A 791 16.94 -7.06 -27.74
CA GLU A 791 17.19 -5.86 -28.56
C GLU A 791 16.95 -4.51 -27.83
N GLU A 792 16.49 -4.51 -26.58
CA GLU A 792 16.35 -3.30 -25.73
C GLU A 792 17.70 -2.65 -25.31
N ASP A 793 18.84 -3.25 -25.68
CA ASP A 793 20.22 -2.75 -25.44
C ASP A 793 20.77 -1.90 -26.63
N ARG A 794 19.90 -1.30 -27.46
CA ARG A 794 20.29 -0.27 -28.45
C ARG A 794 19.97 1.12 -27.91
N ASP A 795 21.00 1.93 -27.66
CA ASP A 795 20.84 3.35 -27.32
C ASP A 795 20.36 4.14 -28.55
N ASP A 796 19.18 4.76 -28.46
CA ASP A 796 18.65 5.70 -29.46
C ASP A 796 19.52 6.96 -29.55
N ASP A 797 20.23 7.14 -30.67
CA ASP A 797 21.21 8.21 -30.87
C ASP A 797 21.22 8.72 -32.33
N GLU A 798 20.09 8.59 -33.05
CA GLU A 798 19.87 9.19 -34.39
C GLU A 798 18.39 9.62 -34.55
N GLU A 799 18.15 10.89 -34.92
CA GLU A 799 16.80 11.47 -35.13
C GLU A 799 16.35 11.26 -36.59
N ASP A 800 15.45 10.30 -36.87
CA ASP A 800 14.70 10.19 -38.14
C ASP A 800 13.30 9.56 -37.89
N ASP A 801 12.28 9.92 -38.68
CA ASP A 801 10.86 9.58 -38.45
C ASP A 801 10.46 8.15 -38.90
N ASP A 802 9.87 7.30 -38.02
CA ASP A 802 8.67 6.42 -38.29
C ASP A 802 8.28 5.37 -37.19
N ASP A 803 8.49 5.63 -35.89
CA ASP A 803 8.15 4.65 -34.81
C ASP A 803 6.65 4.51 -34.45
N ASP A 804 5.97 3.51 -35.04
CA ASP A 804 4.62 3.05 -34.61
C ASP A 804 4.42 1.50 -34.79
N ASP A 805 5.47 0.71 -35.08
CA ASP A 805 5.31 -0.68 -35.60
C ASP A 805 5.88 -1.86 -34.77
N ASP A 806 6.87 -1.69 -33.89
CA ASP A 806 7.40 -2.82 -33.07
C ASP A 806 6.37 -3.41 -32.10
N SER A 807 5.39 -2.60 -31.66
CA SER A 807 4.24 -3.10 -30.90
C SER A 807 3.27 -3.94 -31.75
N THR A 808 3.37 -3.91 -33.08
CA THR A 808 2.48 -4.61 -34.00
C THR A 808 2.84 -6.09 -34.10
N ASP A 809 4.12 -6.42 -34.29
CA ASP A 809 4.55 -7.80 -34.61
C ASP A 809 4.32 -8.80 -33.45
N TYR A 810 4.62 -8.40 -32.21
CA TYR A 810 4.26 -9.20 -31.02
C TYR A 810 2.74 -9.42 -30.90
N GLN A 811 1.94 -8.40 -31.29
CA GLN A 811 0.49 -8.46 -31.26
C GLN A 811 -0.10 -9.29 -32.43
N ILE A 812 0.58 -9.36 -33.58
CA ILE A 812 0.27 -10.26 -34.69
C ILE A 812 0.58 -11.70 -34.28
N ALA A 813 1.77 -11.98 -33.75
CA ALA A 813 2.17 -13.32 -33.32
C ALA A 813 1.18 -13.92 -32.30
N LEU A 814 0.75 -13.15 -31.30
CA LEU A 814 -0.27 -13.57 -30.33
C LEU A 814 -1.65 -13.81 -30.97
N GLN A 815 -2.03 -13.06 -32.00
CA GLN A 815 -3.28 -13.28 -32.74
C GLN A 815 -3.23 -14.56 -33.57
N ASP A 816 -2.12 -14.84 -34.26
CA ASP A 816 -1.92 -16.07 -35.03
C ASP A 816 -1.87 -17.32 -34.11
N LEU A 817 -1.24 -17.22 -32.93
CA LEU A 817 -1.30 -18.27 -31.91
C LEU A 817 -2.73 -18.50 -31.41
N ALA A 818 -3.49 -17.43 -31.15
CA ALA A 818 -4.87 -17.53 -30.69
C ALA A 818 -5.79 -18.12 -31.77
N ALA A 819 -5.62 -17.74 -33.04
CA ALA A 819 -6.37 -18.29 -34.17
C ALA A 819 -6.06 -19.78 -34.40
N SER A 820 -4.78 -20.16 -34.35
CA SER A 820 -4.32 -21.56 -34.47
C SER A 820 -4.89 -22.43 -33.34
N SER A 821 -4.83 -21.91 -32.10
CA SER A 821 -5.42 -22.53 -30.91
C SER A 821 -6.93 -22.75 -31.06
N GLN A 822 -7.67 -21.72 -31.51
CA GLN A 822 -9.12 -21.81 -31.71
C GLN A 822 -9.49 -22.81 -32.83
N SER A 823 -8.72 -22.85 -33.92
CA SER A 823 -8.90 -23.83 -35.00
C SER A 823 -8.72 -25.27 -34.51
N LEU A 824 -7.66 -25.54 -33.73
CA LEU A 824 -7.38 -26.88 -33.20
C LEU A 824 -8.45 -27.32 -32.18
N ILE A 825 -8.89 -26.41 -31.30
CA ILE A 825 -10.00 -26.67 -30.35
C ILE A 825 -11.31 -26.93 -31.10
N ALA A 826 -11.63 -26.17 -32.15
CA ALA A 826 -12.83 -26.37 -32.96
C ALA A 826 -12.83 -27.73 -33.69
N GLN A 827 -11.69 -28.16 -34.22
CA GLN A 827 -11.54 -29.48 -34.86
C GLN A 827 -11.71 -30.62 -33.85
N VAL A 828 -11.12 -30.52 -32.65
CA VAL A 828 -11.32 -31.51 -31.58
C VAL A 828 -12.78 -31.57 -31.14
N ALA A 829 -13.46 -30.43 -31.00
CA ALA A 829 -14.87 -30.36 -30.65
C ALA A 829 -15.78 -31.03 -31.71
N GLN A 830 -15.44 -30.92 -33.01
CA GLN A 830 -16.17 -31.59 -34.09
C GLN A 830 -15.95 -33.12 -34.12
N LEU A 831 -14.79 -33.61 -33.66
CA LEU A 831 -14.46 -35.04 -33.63
C LEU A 831 -15.00 -35.78 -32.38
N ALA A 832 -15.40 -35.06 -31.35
CA ALA A 832 -15.84 -35.59 -30.05
C ALA A 832 -17.02 -36.61 -30.05
N PRO A 833 -18.01 -36.61 -30.97
CA PRO A 833 -19.20 -37.46 -30.82
C PRO A 833 -19.02 -38.98 -30.90
N HIS A 834 -17.87 -39.51 -31.37
CA HIS A 834 -17.80 -40.86 -31.95
C HIS A 834 -16.62 -41.78 -31.51
N SER A 835 -16.30 -41.87 -30.21
CA SER A 835 -15.86 -43.13 -29.56
C SER A 835 -15.68 -42.93 -28.05
N PRO A 836 -16.13 -43.85 -27.16
CA PRO A 836 -15.62 -43.90 -25.79
C PRO A 836 -14.15 -44.38 -25.78
N PRO A 837 -13.27 -43.82 -24.93
CA PRO A 837 -11.90 -44.31 -24.78
C PRO A 837 -11.84 -45.60 -23.95
N ASP A 838 -10.87 -46.49 -24.23
CA ASP A 838 -10.73 -47.74 -23.50
C ASP A 838 -10.22 -47.48 -22.06
N THR A 839 -11.09 -47.78 -21.10
CA THR A 839 -10.84 -47.65 -19.65
C THR A 839 -9.62 -48.42 -19.13
N LYS A 840 -9.09 -49.37 -19.91
CA LYS A 840 -7.92 -50.18 -19.54
C LYS A 840 -6.60 -49.45 -19.82
N ASP A 841 -6.51 -48.74 -20.95
CA ASP A 841 -5.30 -48.01 -21.35
C ASP A 841 -5.07 -46.76 -20.48
N LEU A 842 -6.14 -46.02 -20.17
CA LEU A 842 -6.10 -44.88 -19.23
C LEU A 842 -5.60 -45.29 -17.83
N ARG A 843 -5.92 -46.51 -17.36
CA ARG A 843 -5.41 -47.03 -16.07
C ARG A 843 -3.92 -47.38 -16.13
N ASN A 844 -3.45 -47.94 -17.24
CA ASN A 844 -2.02 -48.21 -17.44
C ASN A 844 -1.22 -46.89 -17.50
N LYS A 845 -1.71 -45.90 -18.26
CA LYS A 845 -1.11 -44.56 -18.36
C LYS A 845 -1.09 -43.83 -17.01
N LEU A 846 -2.17 -43.91 -16.23
CA LEU A 846 -2.20 -43.40 -14.86
C LEU A 846 -1.12 -44.06 -13.98
N HIS A 847 -0.97 -45.39 -14.08
CA HIS A 847 0.01 -46.12 -13.27
C HIS A 847 1.46 -45.76 -13.65
N ILE A 848 1.75 -45.59 -14.94
CA ILE A 848 3.06 -45.16 -15.45
C ILE A 848 3.38 -43.73 -14.98
N ALA A 849 2.46 -42.77 -15.19
CA ALA A 849 2.66 -41.40 -14.72
C ALA A 849 2.82 -41.33 -13.19
N GLN A 850 2.19 -42.24 -12.44
CA GLN A 850 2.29 -42.30 -10.98
C GLN A 850 3.58 -42.97 -10.47
N THR A 851 4.21 -43.89 -11.23
CA THR A 851 5.56 -44.38 -10.92
C THR A 851 6.63 -43.37 -11.34
N GLU A 852 6.49 -42.73 -12.50
CA GLU A 852 7.35 -41.65 -12.99
C GLU A 852 7.36 -40.44 -12.02
N ALA A 853 6.19 -39.97 -11.58
CA ALA A 853 6.08 -38.90 -10.59
C ALA A 853 6.71 -39.26 -9.23
N ASN A 854 6.79 -40.55 -8.88
CA ASN A 854 7.51 -41.00 -7.68
C ASN A 854 9.03 -41.07 -7.90
N SER A 855 9.48 -41.40 -9.11
CA SER A 855 10.90 -41.32 -9.51
C SER A 855 11.40 -39.86 -9.52
N LEU A 856 10.66 -38.95 -10.15
CA LEU A 856 10.99 -37.52 -10.17
C LEU A 856 11.01 -36.91 -8.77
N ARG A 857 10.15 -37.37 -7.85
CA ARG A 857 10.20 -36.97 -6.43
C ARG A 857 11.46 -37.44 -5.71
N SER A 858 11.93 -38.67 -5.96
CA SER A 858 13.17 -39.16 -5.33
C SER A 858 14.40 -38.48 -5.94
N GLU A 859 14.39 -38.19 -7.24
CA GLU A 859 15.43 -37.41 -7.91
C GLU A 859 15.49 -35.95 -7.40
N VAL A 860 14.34 -35.27 -7.29
CA VAL A 860 14.27 -33.92 -6.67
C VAL A 860 14.75 -33.95 -5.21
N HIS A 861 14.49 -35.03 -4.46
CA HIS A 861 15.03 -35.17 -3.10
C HIS A 861 16.56 -35.37 -3.11
N LEU A 862 17.09 -36.13 -4.06
CA LEU A 862 18.53 -36.36 -4.23
C LEU A 862 19.25 -35.07 -4.65
N LEU A 863 18.68 -34.33 -5.61
CA LEU A 863 19.19 -33.04 -6.09
C LEU A 863 19.17 -31.98 -4.98
N ARG A 864 18.14 -31.95 -4.13
CA ARG A 864 18.10 -31.09 -2.93
C ARG A 864 19.18 -31.45 -1.91
N GLY A 865 19.49 -32.74 -1.75
CA GLY A 865 20.65 -33.19 -0.96
C GLY A 865 21.96 -32.64 -1.52
N ARG A 866 22.21 -32.90 -2.82
CA ARG A 866 23.42 -32.42 -3.52
C ARG A 866 23.54 -30.89 -3.53
N LEU A 867 22.42 -30.15 -3.55
CA LEU A 867 22.40 -28.70 -3.41
C LEU A 867 22.82 -28.26 -2.00
N ALA A 868 22.30 -28.90 -0.95
CA ALA A 868 22.71 -28.64 0.43
C ALA A 868 24.19 -28.98 0.66
N ASP A 869 24.68 -30.09 0.11
CA ASP A 869 26.10 -30.48 0.14
C ASP A 869 26.99 -29.43 -0.56
N ALA A 870 26.57 -28.95 -1.74
CA ALA A 870 27.27 -27.91 -2.49
C ALA A 870 27.23 -26.54 -1.78
N GLN A 871 26.13 -26.21 -1.11
CA GLN A 871 26.00 -25.01 -0.27
C GLN A 871 26.94 -25.09 0.94
N ALA A 872 26.97 -26.21 1.65
CA ALA A 872 27.88 -26.45 2.77
C ALA A 872 29.37 -26.43 2.33
N GLN A 873 29.69 -26.94 1.14
CA GLN A 873 31.03 -26.80 0.55
C GLN A 873 31.33 -25.34 0.20
N SER A 874 30.38 -24.59 -0.37
CA SER A 874 30.52 -23.16 -0.69
C SER A 874 30.70 -22.28 0.55
N GLU A 875 30.05 -22.62 1.66
CA GLU A 875 30.19 -21.97 2.97
C GLU A 875 31.51 -22.36 3.65
N THR A 876 31.91 -23.63 3.58
CA THR A 876 33.24 -24.08 4.03
C THR A 876 34.36 -23.39 3.25
N LEU A 877 34.19 -23.23 1.93
CA LEU A 877 35.13 -22.52 1.07
C LEU A 877 35.17 -21.03 1.41
N ARG A 878 34.03 -20.34 1.59
CA ARG A 878 34.00 -18.94 2.07
C ARG A 878 34.71 -18.78 3.41
N ASN A 879 34.43 -19.64 4.39
CA ASN A 879 35.12 -19.62 5.68
C ASN A 879 36.63 -19.86 5.52
N SER A 880 37.06 -20.75 4.63
CA SER A 880 38.49 -20.96 4.35
C SER A 880 39.14 -19.76 3.65
N LEU A 881 38.42 -19.10 2.73
CA LEU A 881 38.85 -17.92 1.99
C LEU A 881 38.98 -16.73 2.95
N GLN A 882 37.98 -16.50 3.80
CA GLN A 882 38.01 -15.47 4.84
C GLN A 882 39.10 -15.74 5.89
N ILE A 883 39.42 -17.00 6.21
CA ILE A 883 40.59 -17.37 7.04
C ILE A 883 41.91 -17.09 6.31
N VAL A 884 41.97 -17.20 4.99
CA VAL A 884 43.15 -16.84 4.17
C VAL A 884 43.28 -15.32 4.03
N GLU A 885 42.20 -14.57 3.84
CA GLU A 885 42.17 -13.11 3.86
C GLU A 885 42.62 -12.57 5.22
N ASN A 886 42.06 -13.09 6.32
CA ASN A 886 42.50 -12.79 7.69
C ASN A 886 43.96 -13.23 7.99
N LYS A 887 44.61 -14.00 7.11
CA LYS A 887 46.06 -14.31 7.18
C LYS A 887 46.88 -13.39 6.27
N LEU A 888 46.35 -13.04 5.09
CA LEU A 888 46.94 -12.11 4.14
C LEU A 888 46.97 -10.68 4.69
N GLU A 889 45.89 -10.23 5.32
CA GLU A 889 45.78 -8.95 6.00
C GLU A 889 46.75 -8.86 7.19
N ARG A 890 46.89 -9.94 7.97
CA ARG A 890 47.92 -10.07 9.02
C ARG A 890 49.35 -10.15 8.46
N ALA A 891 49.55 -10.65 7.24
CA ALA A 891 50.86 -10.75 6.59
C ALA A 891 51.28 -9.45 5.87
N ASN A 892 50.32 -8.59 5.50
CA ASN A 892 50.58 -7.30 4.86
C ASN A 892 50.97 -6.18 5.85
N SER A 893 51.07 -6.47 7.15
CA SER A 893 51.49 -5.51 8.18
C SER A 893 52.92 -5.81 8.67
N GLN A 894 53.86 -4.96 8.25
CA GLN A 894 55.30 -4.97 8.56
C GLN A 894 56.15 -6.10 7.95
N THR A 895 57.43 -5.77 7.70
CA THR A 895 58.36 -6.51 6.81
C THR A 895 59.78 -5.90 7.00
N VAL A 896 60.92 -6.51 6.64
CA VAL A 896 61.29 -7.76 5.93
C VAL A 896 62.59 -8.31 6.59
N GLN A 897 62.91 -9.61 6.43
CA GLN A 897 64.18 -10.11 5.83
C GLN A 897 64.60 -11.55 6.26
N ALA A 898 65.22 -12.25 5.29
CA ALA A 898 66.34 -13.21 5.41
C ALA A 898 66.16 -14.67 5.93
N MET A 899 66.01 -15.58 4.95
CA MET A 899 66.78 -16.83 4.70
C MET A 899 66.99 -17.91 5.80
N GLY A 900 66.71 -19.19 5.46
CA GLY A 900 67.17 -20.37 6.22
C GLY A 900 66.74 -21.76 5.68
N ASP A 901 67.58 -22.35 4.83
CA ASP A 901 67.63 -23.77 4.38
C ASP A 901 67.38 -24.87 5.47
N LYS A 902 67.05 -26.17 5.21
CA LYS A 902 66.92 -27.02 3.99
C LYS A 902 66.22 -28.39 4.26
N SER A 903 66.04 -29.18 3.18
CA SER A 903 65.95 -30.67 3.08
C SER A 903 64.56 -31.35 3.02
N SER A 904 64.31 -32.50 2.37
CA SER A 904 64.81 -33.05 1.06
C SER A 904 64.13 -34.40 0.66
N LYS A 905 63.60 -34.50 -0.59
CA LYS A 905 63.49 -35.75 -1.45
C LYS A 905 62.58 -36.92 -0.94
N VAL A 906 62.11 -37.94 -1.72
CA VAL A 906 62.39 -38.44 -3.11
C VAL A 906 61.23 -39.33 -3.70
N ASN A 907 61.02 -39.37 -5.04
CA ASN A 907 60.37 -40.38 -5.97
C ASN A 907 58.98 -41.02 -5.61
N GLY A 908 58.21 -41.79 -6.42
CA GLY A 908 58.19 -42.34 -7.83
C GLY A 908 57.69 -43.82 -7.86
N SER A 909 57.00 -44.46 -8.85
CA SER A 909 56.41 -44.11 -10.18
C SER A 909 55.42 -45.21 -10.72
N THR A 910 54.82 -45.05 -11.92
CA THR A 910 53.80 -45.90 -12.67
C THR A 910 54.39 -47.01 -13.59
N PRO A 911 53.65 -47.88 -14.39
CA PRO A 911 52.24 -48.43 -14.44
C PRO A 911 52.20 -50.02 -14.52
N PRO A 912 51.64 -50.84 -15.49
CA PRO A 912 50.31 -50.99 -16.21
C PRO A 912 49.68 -52.47 -16.33
N SER A 913 48.50 -52.65 -16.99
CA SER A 913 48.05 -53.82 -17.88
C SER A 913 47.56 -55.19 -17.28
N VAL A 914 46.84 -56.21 -17.89
CA VAL A 914 46.01 -56.46 -19.14
C VAL A 914 45.34 -57.91 -19.20
N ASP A 915 44.23 -58.13 -19.98
CA ASP A 915 43.60 -59.39 -20.59
C ASP A 915 43.05 -60.62 -19.76
N VAL A 916 42.31 -61.67 -20.29
CA VAL A 916 41.10 -61.85 -21.20
C VAL A 916 40.65 -63.37 -21.40
N LYS A 917 39.46 -63.68 -22.00
CA LYS A 917 39.04 -64.90 -22.83
C LYS A 917 37.84 -65.87 -22.44
N GLU A 918 37.58 -66.99 -23.17
CA GLU A 918 36.22 -67.56 -23.61
C GLU A 918 35.90 -69.11 -23.41
N GLU A 919 34.58 -69.51 -23.36
CA GLU A 919 33.74 -70.73 -23.82
C GLU A 919 34.18 -72.26 -23.83
N PRO A 920 33.38 -73.37 -24.14
CA PRO A 920 31.90 -73.67 -24.38
C PRO A 920 31.18 -74.99 -23.73
N PRO A 921 30.66 -76.14 -24.37
CA PRO A 921 29.35 -76.84 -24.02
C PRO A 921 29.18 -78.45 -24.05
N VAL A 922 27.93 -79.03 -24.19
CA VAL A 922 27.41 -80.39 -24.73
C VAL A 922 26.59 -81.44 -23.81
N GLU A 923 25.74 -82.33 -24.44
CA GLU A 923 24.54 -83.24 -24.14
C GLU A 923 24.66 -84.69 -23.46
N ALA A 924 23.68 -85.65 -23.23
CA ALA A 924 22.16 -85.81 -23.09
C ALA A 924 21.64 -87.31 -22.74
N THR A 925 20.41 -87.77 -23.15
CA THR A 925 19.66 -89.13 -23.04
C THR A 925 18.70 -89.39 -21.81
N SER A 926 17.74 -90.37 -21.63
CA SER A 926 17.13 -91.64 -22.25
C SER A 926 15.62 -91.87 -21.75
N SER A 927 14.76 -92.96 -21.75
CA SER A 927 14.69 -94.45 -22.02
C SER A 927 13.22 -95.03 -22.30
N THR A 928 12.82 -96.34 -22.07
CA THR A 928 11.64 -97.06 -22.75
C THR A 928 10.92 -98.32 -22.06
N VAL A 929 9.78 -98.88 -22.62
CA VAL A 929 9.05 -100.26 -22.61
C VAL A 929 8.12 -100.81 -21.44
N PRO A 930 7.38 -102.00 -21.43
CA PRO A 930 6.91 -103.08 -22.42
C PRO A 930 5.51 -103.87 -22.23
N ASN A 931 5.21 -104.87 -23.13
CA ASN A 931 4.48 -106.21 -22.98
C ASN A 931 2.98 -106.52 -23.42
N GLY A 932 2.66 -107.80 -23.78
CA GLY A 932 1.31 -108.34 -24.22
C GLY A 932 1.20 -109.89 -24.51
N ILE A 933 0.02 -110.45 -24.93
CA ILE A 933 -0.30 -111.90 -25.27
C ILE A 933 -1.82 -112.08 -25.73
N VAL A 934 -2.43 -113.16 -26.32
CA VAL A 934 -2.17 -114.15 -27.43
C VAL A 934 -3.38 -115.16 -27.67
N ASN A 935 -3.61 -115.68 -28.91
CA ASN A 935 -4.49 -116.82 -29.38
C ASN A 935 -6.07 -116.77 -29.24
N THR A 936 -6.97 -117.39 -30.05
CA THR A 936 -6.99 -118.03 -31.42
C THR A 936 -8.45 -118.29 -31.93
N LYS A 937 -8.63 -118.48 -33.26
CA LYS A 937 -9.78 -119.08 -34.04
C LYS A 937 -11.05 -118.26 -34.35
N SER A 938 -11.16 -117.76 -35.60
CA SER A 938 -12.27 -118.05 -36.54
C SER A 938 -11.92 -117.51 -37.94
N ASP A 939 -11.26 -118.32 -38.76
CA ASP A 939 -9.98 -117.85 -39.31
C ASP A 939 -9.95 -117.48 -40.80
N ASN A 940 -11.09 -117.27 -41.48
CA ASN A 940 -11.14 -116.83 -42.89
C ASN A 940 -12.25 -115.80 -43.18
N GLU A 941 -13.51 -116.05 -42.80
CA GLU A 941 -14.62 -115.11 -43.11
C GLU A 941 -14.48 -113.79 -42.34
N TRP A 942 -14.14 -113.88 -41.05
CA TRP A 942 -13.79 -112.70 -40.25
C TRP A 942 -12.49 -112.05 -40.68
N LYS A 943 -11.55 -112.79 -41.29
CA LYS A 943 -10.33 -112.17 -41.87
C LYS A 943 -10.68 -111.25 -43.02
N SER A 944 -11.45 -111.70 -44.02
CA SER A 944 -11.81 -110.85 -45.16
C SER A 944 -12.55 -109.57 -44.75
N LEU A 945 -13.49 -109.66 -43.79
CA LEU A 945 -14.19 -108.49 -43.27
C LEU A 945 -13.30 -107.61 -42.38
N ALA A 946 -12.38 -108.19 -41.61
CA ALA A 946 -11.40 -107.44 -40.82
C ALA A 946 -10.37 -106.76 -41.73
N GLU A 947 -9.87 -107.42 -42.77
CA GLU A 947 -8.92 -106.90 -43.76
C GLU A 947 -9.52 -105.72 -44.52
N SER A 948 -10.78 -105.81 -44.98
CA SER A 948 -11.47 -104.69 -45.62
C SER A 948 -11.70 -103.50 -44.67
N ARG A 949 -12.03 -103.76 -43.40
CA ARG A 949 -12.16 -102.70 -42.37
C ARG A 949 -10.81 -102.13 -41.96
N GLN A 950 -9.78 -102.95 -41.91
CA GLN A 950 -8.41 -102.57 -41.58
C GLN A 950 -7.84 -101.69 -42.69
N GLN A 951 -8.02 -102.05 -43.97
CA GLN A 951 -7.67 -101.19 -45.11
C GLN A 951 -8.33 -99.81 -45.02
N LEU A 952 -9.63 -99.73 -44.70
CA LEU A 952 -10.31 -98.43 -44.54
C LEU A 952 -9.81 -97.65 -43.32
N ILE A 953 -9.52 -98.34 -42.20
CA ILE A 953 -8.90 -97.73 -41.01
C ILE A 953 -7.47 -97.26 -41.30
N ASP A 954 -6.72 -97.98 -42.12
CA ASP A 954 -5.35 -97.65 -42.51
C ASP A 954 -5.34 -96.48 -43.52
N GLU A 955 -6.27 -96.42 -44.47
CA GLU A 955 -6.48 -95.25 -45.34
C GLU A 955 -6.86 -94.00 -44.52
N MET A 956 -7.82 -94.13 -43.59
CA MET A 956 -8.20 -93.02 -42.70
C MET A 956 -7.05 -92.60 -41.77
N ASN A 957 -6.27 -93.54 -41.24
CA ASN A 957 -5.07 -93.25 -40.45
C ASN A 957 -4.01 -92.58 -41.30
N ASN A 958 -3.74 -93.04 -42.53
CA ASN A 958 -2.76 -92.44 -43.42
C ASN A 958 -3.16 -91.00 -43.78
N HIS A 959 -4.44 -90.73 -44.04
CA HIS A 959 -4.92 -89.37 -44.28
C HIS A 959 -4.82 -88.49 -43.01
N TYR A 960 -5.19 -89.02 -41.84
CA TYR A 960 -5.06 -88.32 -40.56
C TYR A 960 -3.60 -88.03 -40.18
N GLN A 961 -2.67 -88.95 -40.45
CA GLN A 961 -1.24 -88.74 -40.27
C GLN A 961 -0.70 -87.71 -41.29
N GLY A 962 -1.17 -87.72 -42.53
CA GLY A 962 -0.85 -86.69 -43.53
C GLY A 962 -1.21 -85.29 -43.04
N VAL A 963 -2.47 -85.08 -42.65
CA VAL A 963 -2.95 -83.81 -42.09
C VAL A 963 -2.20 -83.45 -40.79
N LEU A 964 -1.86 -84.40 -39.93
CA LEU A 964 -1.02 -84.15 -38.75
C LEU A 964 0.42 -83.75 -39.10
N VAL A 965 0.98 -84.25 -40.20
CA VAL A 965 2.31 -83.85 -40.70
C VAL A 965 2.26 -82.44 -41.27
N GLU A 966 1.26 -82.10 -42.08
CA GLU A 966 1.05 -80.72 -42.58
C GLU A 966 0.85 -79.72 -41.43
N LEU A 967 0.00 -80.05 -40.45
CA LEU A 967 -0.26 -79.19 -39.28
C LEU A 967 0.99 -79.06 -38.38
N LYS A 968 1.85 -80.09 -38.30
CA LYS A 968 3.18 -79.99 -37.67
C LYS A 968 4.13 -79.12 -38.48
N GLN A 969 4.19 -79.26 -39.79
CA GLN A 969 5.05 -78.46 -40.68
C GLN A 969 4.67 -76.97 -40.61
N LEU A 970 3.37 -76.64 -40.71
CA LEU A 970 2.89 -75.26 -40.52
C LEU A 970 3.18 -74.73 -39.11
N LYS A 971 3.06 -75.54 -38.06
CA LYS A 971 3.45 -75.12 -36.70
C LYS A 971 4.94 -74.88 -36.55
N VAL A 972 5.81 -75.68 -37.18
CA VAL A 972 7.26 -75.46 -37.18
C VAL A 972 7.61 -74.20 -37.98
N ALA A 973 7.03 -74.00 -39.16
CA ALA A 973 7.22 -72.79 -39.96
C ALA A 973 6.69 -71.51 -39.28
N PHE A 974 5.64 -71.62 -38.44
CA PHE A 974 5.15 -70.51 -37.63
C PHE A 974 6.01 -70.26 -36.36
N ALA A 975 6.59 -71.32 -35.78
CA ALA A 975 7.48 -71.20 -34.62
C ALA A 975 8.89 -70.71 -34.96
N ALA A 976 9.35 -70.95 -36.20
CA ALA A 976 10.63 -70.51 -36.74
C ALA A 976 10.45 -70.04 -38.21
N PRO A 977 9.85 -68.85 -38.44
CA PRO A 977 9.71 -68.30 -39.78
C PRO A 977 11.08 -67.97 -40.38
N THR A 978 11.26 -68.28 -41.66
CA THR A 978 12.53 -68.02 -42.37
C THR A 978 12.72 -66.53 -42.64
N GLU A 979 13.98 -66.11 -42.78
CA GLU A 979 14.35 -64.71 -43.00
C GLU A 979 13.65 -64.11 -44.23
N GLU A 980 13.56 -64.85 -45.34
CA GLU A 980 12.82 -64.43 -46.54
C GLU A 980 11.31 -64.19 -46.28
N MET A 981 10.68 -64.96 -45.39
CA MET A 981 9.28 -64.74 -45.00
C MET A 981 9.13 -63.50 -44.12
N VAL A 982 10.11 -63.21 -43.26
CA VAL A 982 10.13 -62.00 -42.42
C VAL A 982 10.38 -60.76 -43.28
N LEU A 983 11.40 -60.76 -44.12
CA LEU A 983 11.70 -59.69 -45.09
C LEU A 983 10.55 -59.49 -46.11
N GLY A 984 9.88 -60.58 -46.48
CA GLY A 984 8.70 -60.56 -47.35
C GLY A 984 7.48 -59.88 -46.70
N SER A 985 7.36 -59.93 -45.37
CA SER A 985 6.22 -59.45 -44.60
C SER A 985 5.98 -57.95 -44.74
N SER A 986 4.70 -57.57 -44.84
CA SER A 986 4.28 -56.15 -44.84
C SER A 986 4.68 -55.42 -43.56
N ALA A 987 4.65 -56.10 -42.41
CA ALA A 987 5.04 -55.52 -41.12
C ALA A 987 6.55 -55.18 -41.06
N TYR A 988 7.42 -55.99 -41.65
CA TYR A 988 8.85 -55.70 -41.72
C TYR A 988 9.13 -54.51 -42.65
N LYS A 989 8.49 -54.50 -43.83
CA LYS A 989 8.63 -53.41 -44.80
C LYS A 989 8.15 -52.07 -44.24
N LEU A 990 7.02 -52.05 -43.52
CA LEU A 990 6.52 -50.86 -42.84
C LEU A 990 7.52 -50.34 -41.78
N MET A 991 8.10 -51.24 -40.97
CA MET A 991 9.15 -50.85 -40.00
C MET A 991 10.44 -50.37 -40.70
N GLN A 992 10.80 -50.94 -41.85
CA GLN A 992 11.97 -50.52 -42.62
C GLN A 992 11.77 -49.12 -43.25
N GLU A 993 10.56 -48.82 -43.72
CA GLU A 993 10.16 -47.51 -44.21
C GLU A 993 10.16 -46.46 -43.08
N GLN A 994 9.56 -46.78 -41.94
CA GLN A 994 9.62 -45.94 -40.73
C GLN A 994 11.07 -45.70 -40.25
N LEU A 995 11.91 -46.74 -40.22
CA LEU A 995 13.33 -46.62 -39.86
C LEU A 995 14.13 -45.73 -40.82
N ASN A 996 13.76 -45.70 -42.11
CA ASN A 996 14.41 -44.85 -43.09
C ASN A 996 13.93 -43.38 -42.98
N HIS A 997 12.63 -43.15 -42.72
CA HIS A 997 12.10 -41.83 -42.40
C HIS A 997 12.80 -41.25 -41.16
N SER A 998 12.79 -41.97 -40.03
CA SER A 998 13.45 -41.52 -38.79
C SER A 998 14.96 -41.27 -38.92
N LYS A 999 15.63 -41.84 -39.92
CA LYS A 999 17.04 -41.52 -40.23
C LYS A 999 17.17 -40.21 -41.00
N ALA A 1000 16.31 -39.97 -41.99
CA ALA A 1000 16.28 -38.71 -42.73
C ALA A 1000 16.04 -37.54 -41.78
N ASP A 1001 15.02 -37.65 -40.91
CA ASP A 1001 14.69 -36.65 -39.89
C ASP A 1001 15.91 -36.36 -39.00
N VAL A 1002 16.62 -37.41 -38.54
CA VAL A 1002 17.79 -37.28 -37.67
C VAL A 1002 18.98 -36.59 -38.37
N ASP A 1003 19.17 -36.78 -39.67
CA ASP A 1003 20.23 -36.08 -40.42
C ASP A 1003 19.83 -34.64 -40.77
N GLU A 1004 18.54 -34.36 -40.99
CA GLU A 1004 17.99 -33.00 -41.09
C GLU A 1004 18.15 -32.22 -39.77
N TYR A 1005 17.76 -32.80 -38.63
CA TYR A 1005 17.94 -32.17 -37.32
C TYR A 1005 19.41 -31.87 -37.00
N LYS A 1006 20.36 -32.75 -37.36
CA LYS A 1006 21.81 -32.45 -37.25
C LYS A 1006 22.20 -31.22 -38.08
N THR A 1007 21.68 -31.13 -39.30
CA THR A 1007 22.00 -30.04 -40.25
C THR A 1007 21.46 -28.70 -39.73
N ARG A 1008 20.20 -28.68 -39.26
CA ARG A 1008 19.59 -27.48 -38.64
C ARG A 1008 20.30 -27.07 -37.35
N TRP A 1009 20.71 -28.04 -36.52
CA TRP A 1009 21.46 -27.78 -35.28
C TRP A 1009 22.85 -27.18 -35.53
N ALA A 1010 23.53 -27.56 -36.62
CA ALA A 1010 24.76 -26.93 -37.05
C ALA A 1010 24.53 -25.46 -37.47
N ALA A 1011 23.51 -25.20 -38.29
CA ALA A 1011 23.17 -23.83 -38.71
C ALA A 1011 22.81 -22.91 -37.53
N VAL A 1012 21.98 -23.39 -36.59
CA VAL A 1012 21.59 -22.63 -35.39
C VAL A 1012 22.79 -22.37 -34.46
N ARG A 1013 23.77 -23.28 -34.42
CA ARG A 1013 25.04 -23.04 -33.70
C ARG A 1013 25.84 -21.91 -34.34
N ASP A 1014 25.98 -21.91 -35.65
CA ASP A 1014 26.75 -20.89 -36.37
C ASP A 1014 26.05 -19.52 -36.29
N GLU A 1015 24.71 -19.46 -36.32
CA GLU A 1015 23.95 -18.22 -36.02
C GLU A 1015 24.21 -17.75 -34.58
N LEU A 1016 24.13 -18.65 -33.60
CA LEU A 1016 24.35 -18.34 -32.18
C LEU A 1016 25.77 -17.82 -31.88
N ASP A 1017 26.80 -18.37 -32.53
CA ASP A 1017 28.18 -17.91 -32.33
C ASP A 1017 28.48 -16.59 -33.08
N ASN A 1018 27.79 -16.30 -34.19
CA ASN A 1018 27.79 -14.97 -34.81
C ASN A 1018 27.09 -13.92 -33.93
N LEU A 1019 25.92 -14.23 -33.36
CA LEU A 1019 25.20 -13.32 -32.46
C LEU A 1019 26.04 -12.95 -31.23
N LYS A 1020 26.77 -13.92 -30.64
CA LYS A 1020 27.74 -13.66 -29.55
C LYS A 1020 28.93 -12.79 -29.98
N ALA A 1021 29.32 -12.82 -31.25
CA ALA A 1021 30.37 -11.94 -31.76
C ALA A 1021 29.87 -10.49 -31.83
N ASN A 1022 28.67 -10.29 -32.41
CA ASN A 1022 28.03 -8.98 -32.52
C ASN A 1022 27.71 -8.37 -31.14
N GLN A 1023 27.25 -9.19 -30.18
CA GLN A 1023 26.98 -8.74 -28.81
C GLN A 1023 28.25 -8.17 -28.14
N ARG A 1024 29.42 -8.78 -28.39
CA ARG A 1024 30.70 -8.27 -27.84
C ARG A 1024 31.12 -6.95 -28.46
N THR A 1025 30.98 -6.78 -29.78
CA THR A 1025 31.33 -5.51 -30.43
C THR A 1025 30.42 -4.38 -29.97
N MET A 1026 29.11 -4.63 -29.84
CA MET A 1026 28.16 -3.65 -29.27
C MET A 1026 28.51 -3.30 -27.82
N GLN A 1027 28.87 -4.27 -26.98
CA GLN A 1027 29.31 -4.02 -25.59
C GLN A 1027 30.61 -3.21 -25.51
N GLU A 1028 31.59 -3.47 -26.38
CA GLU A 1028 32.84 -2.68 -26.45
C GLU A 1028 32.58 -1.24 -26.91
N GLU A 1029 31.67 -1.03 -27.87
CA GLU A 1029 31.28 0.30 -28.35
C GLU A 1029 30.46 1.09 -27.30
N ALA A 1030 29.49 0.46 -26.64
CA ALA A 1030 28.70 1.08 -25.57
C ALA A 1030 29.57 1.47 -24.36
N LEU A 1031 30.52 0.62 -23.95
CA LEU A 1031 31.51 0.96 -22.93
C LEU A 1031 32.40 2.15 -23.36
N SER A 1032 32.76 2.24 -24.64
CA SER A 1032 33.53 3.38 -25.16
C SER A 1032 32.71 4.68 -25.19
N LYS A 1033 31.42 4.64 -25.58
CA LYS A 1033 30.51 5.78 -25.47
C LYS A 1033 30.41 6.24 -24.02
N SER A 1034 30.13 5.30 -23.10
CA SER A 1034 29.97 5.58 -21.67
C SER A 1034 31.20 6.26 -21.07
N GLN A 1035 32.40 5.74 -21.32
CA GLN A 1035 33.64 6.35 -20.82
C GLN A 1035 33.87 7.76 -21.37
N ALA A 1036 33.53 8.04 -22.63
CA ALA A 1036 33.64 9.39 -23.20
C ALA A 1036 32.72 10.40 -22.49
N THR A 1037 31.47 10.02 -22.17
CA THR A 1037 30.56 10.90 -21.40
C THR A 1037 31.07 11.14 -19.97
N ILE A 1038 31.66 10.13 -19.33
CA ILE A 1038 32.26 10.24 -18.01
C ILE A 1038 33.43 11.24 -18.02
N ASP A 1039 34.28 11.21 -19.05
CA ASP A 1039 35.43 12.11 -19.19
C ASP A 1039 34.99 13.55 -19.48
N GLU A 1040 33.93 13.77 -20.27
CA GLU A 1040 33.34 15.10 -20.44
C GLU A 1040 32.74 15.62 -19.13
N LEU A 1041 31.96 14.81 -18.41
CA LEU A 1041 31.38 15.19 -17.12
C LEU A 1041 32.47 15.58 -16.10
N GLN A 1042 33.58 14.84 -16.04
CA GLN A 1042 34.76 15.21 -15.26
C GLN A 1042 35.35 16.58 -15.70
N SER A 1043 35.42 16.86 -16.99
CA SER A 1043 35.84 18.18 -17.50
C SER A 1043 34.91 19.31 -17.03
N THR A 1044 33.59 19.09 -17.03
CA THR A 1044 32.63 20.08 -16.52
C THR A 1044 32.74 20.29 -15.01
N LEU A 1045 33.04 19.23 -14.25
CA LEU A 1045 33.26 19.30 -12.80
C LEU A 1045 34.49 20.16 -12.47
N GLN A 1046 35.63 19.91 -13.13
CA GLN A 1046 36.87 20.68 -12.93
C GLN A 1046 36.66 22.19 -13.21
N LYS A 1047 35.90 22.54 -14.26
CA LYS A 1047 35.53 23.92 -14.57
C LYS A 1047 34.68 24.55 -13.44
N ARG A 1048 33.70 23.80 -12.91
CA ARG A 1048 32.85 24.23 -11.79
C ARG A 1048 33.63 24.42 -10.49
N ASP A 1049 34.60 23.56 -10.19
CA ASP A 1049 35.45 23.67 -9.01
C ASP A 1049 36.41 24.87 -9.09
N ALA A 1050 36.99 25.17 -10.27
CA ALA A 1050 37.80 26.36 -10.49
C ALA A 1050 36.98 27.66 -10.24
N ASP A 1051 35.74 27.72 -10.70
CA ASP A 1051 34.83 28.84 -10.40
C ASP A 1051 34.47 28.91 -8.91
N CYS A 1052 34.25 27.77 -8.26
CA CYS A 1052 34.02 27.72 -6.81
C CYS A 1052 35.24 28.22 -6.00
N LEU A 1053 36.45 28.04 -6.51
CA LEU A 1053 37.68 28.52 -5.89
C LEU A 1053 37.80 30.06 -6.05
N ARG A 1054 37.63 30.57 -7.28
CA ARG A 1054 37.58 32.00 -7.61
C ARG A 1054 36.55 32.77 -6.77
N LEU A 1055 35.38 32.17 -6.51
CA LEU A 1055 34.35 32.76 -5.65
C LEU A 1055 34.72 32.76 -4.14
N ARG A 1056 35.55 31.83 -3.67
CA ARG A 1056 36.08 31.85 -2.29
C ARG A 1056 37.08 32.98 -2.11
N GLU A 1057 38.02 33.14 -3.05
CA GLU A 1057 39.01 34.23 -3.02
C GLU A 1057 38.34 35.60 -3.01
N SER A 1058 37.35 35.82 -3.90
CA SER A 1058 36.59 37.07 -3.93
C SER A 1058 35.80 37.34 -2.65
N ARG A 1059 35.27 36.29 -1.99
CA ARG A 1059 34.60 36.41 -0.68
C ARG A 1059 35.58 36.82 0.40
N ASP A 1060 36.74 36.18 0.46
CA ASP A 1060 37.69 36.37 1.56
C ASP A 1060 38.41 37.73 1.47
N ALA A 1061 38.57 38.27 0.25
CA ALA A 1061 38.92 39.68 0.03
C ALA A 1061 37.86 40.66 0.60
N LEU A 1062 36.56 40.40 0.38
CA LEU A 1062 35.49 41.24 0.93
C LEU A 1062 35.37 41.13 2.47
N THR A 1063 35.54 39.93 3.03
CA THR A 1063 35.54 39.71 4.49
C THR A 1063 36.69 40.45 5.17
N THR A 1064 37.89 40.44 4.56
CA THR A 1064 39.05 41.17 5.08
C THR A 1064 38.90 42.69 4.93
N GLU A 1065 38.24 43.19 3.88
CA GLU A 1065 37.90 44.62 3.80
C GLU A 1065 36.88 45.03 4.89
N LEU A 1066 35.84 44.22 5.12
CA LEU A 1066 34.83 44.47 6.15
C LEU A 1066 35.42 44.46 7.57
N SER A 1067 36.38 43.57 7.87
CA SER A 1067 37.04 43.55 9.17
C SER A 1067 37.92 44.79 9.39
N MET A 1068 38.65 45.25 8.36
CA MET A 1068 39.41 46.51 8.41
C MET A 1068 38.52 47.74 8.58
N ARG A 1069 37.33 47.77 7.95
CA ARG A 1069 36.32 48.83 8.16
C ARG A 1069 35.79 48.81 9.60
N ARG A 1070 35.31 47.65 10.08
CA ARG A 1070 34.81 47.45 11.47
C ARG A 1070 35.86 47.85 12.52
N ALA A 1071 37.14 47.55 12.30
CA ALA A 1071 38.23 47.93 13.22
C ALA A 1071 38.40 49.47 13.30
N ARG A 1072 38.38 50.16 12.16
CA ARG A 1072 38.50 51.63 12.10
C ARG A 1072 37.32 52.35 12.77
N ASP A 1073 36.10 51.85 12.56
CA ASP A 1073 34.91 52.41 13.22
C ASP A 1073 34.94 52.16 14.73
N ASN A 1074 35.44 51.01 15.19
CA ASN A 1074 35.62 50.74 16.62
C ASN A 1074 36.72 51.61 17.26
N GLU A 1075 37.80 51.93 16.55
CA GLU A 1075 38.80 52.90 17.02
C GLU A 1075 38.16 54.30 17.18
N ARG A 1076 37.32 54.71 16.23
CA ARG A 1076 36.58 55.96 16.27
C ARG A 1076 35.57 56.05 17.43
N THR A 1077 34.80 54.99 17.70
CA THR A 1077 33.86 54.98 18.84
C THR A 1077 34.60 55.02 20.18
N ASN A 1078 35.72 54.32 20.32
CA ASN A 1078 36.57 54.39 21.50
C ASN A 1078 37.15 55.80 21.72
N GLY A 1079 37.58 56.49 20.66
CA GLY A 1079 38.00 57.89 20.74
C GLY A 1079 36.89 58.83 21.22
N VAL A 1080 35.66 58.65 20.73
CA VAL A 1080 34.48 59.42 21.19
C VAL A 1080 34.15 59.10 22.67
N ALA A 1081 34.25 57.85 23.09
CA ALA A 1081 34.03 57.46 24.50
C ALA A 1081 35.05 58.10 25.44
N GLN A 1082 36.34 58.12 25.08
CA GLN A 1082 37.39 58.79 25.85
C GLN A 1082 37.17 60.30 25.94
N LEU A 1083 36.76 60.95 24.84
CA LEU A 1083 36.39 62.36 24.83
C LEU A 1083 35.19 62.65 25.74
N LYS A 1084 34.19 61.76 25.78
CA LYS A 1084 33.05 61.90 26.69
C LYS A 1084 33.48 61.88 28.16
N VAL A 1085 34.28 60.89 28.57
CA VAL A 1085 34.82 60.82 29.95
C VAL A 1085 35.65 62.07 30.31
N LEU A 1086 36.40 62.63 29.36
CA LEU A 1086 37.12 63.90 29.54
C LEU A 1086 36.22 65.13 29.65
N VAL A 1087 35.01 65.11 29.07
CA VAL A 1087 33.99 66.15 29.25
C VAL A 1087 33.31 66.00 30.60
N ASP A 1088 32.88 64.79 30.95
CA ASP A 1088 32.16 64.49 32.19
C ASP A 1088 33.00 64.85 33.42
N THR A 1089 34.27 64.39 33.48
CA THR A 1089 35.21 64.73 34.58
C THR A 1089 35.55 66.23 34.66
N ARG A 1090 35.54 66.96 33.55
CA ARG A 1090 35.66 68.43 33.55
C ARG A 1090 34.39 69.08 34.09
N GLY A 1091 33.21 68.56 33.75
CA GLY A 1091 31.92 69.00 34.29
C GLY A 1091 31.84 68.83 35.81
N GLU A 1092 32.24 67.67 36.34
CA GLU A 1092 32.37 67.44 37.78
C GLU A 1092 33.30 68.46 38.45
N ARG A 1093 34.49 68.70 37.86
CA ARG A 1093 35.44 69.68 38.41
C ARG A 1093 34.88 71.11 38.40
N ILE A 1094 34.14 71.48 37.36
CA ILE A 1094 33.44 72.77 37.28
C ILE A 1094 32.36 72.86 38.37
N ASN A 1095 31.58 71.80 38.59
CA ASN A 1095 30.56 71.75 39.64
C ASN A 1095 31.15 71.92 41.05
N VAL A 1096 32.29 71.27 41.34
CA VAL A 1096 33.03 71.45 42.61
C VAL A 1096 33.54 72.88 42.78
N LEU A 1097 34.10 73.49 41.72
CA LEU A 1097 34.55 74.88 41.79
C LEU A 1097 33.35 75.86 41.94
N MET A 1098 32.21 75.58 41.33
CA MET A 1098 30.99 76.40 41.50
C MET A 1098 30.36 76.28 42.89
N SER A 1099 30.46 75.12 43.56
CA SER A 1099 29.99 74.98 44.95
C SER A 1099 30.96 75.64 45.94
N GLU A 1100 32.27 75.57 45.68
CA GLU A 1100 33.28 76.29 46.47
C GLU A 1100 33.16 77.82 46.32
N ILE A 1101 32.93 78.33 45.11
CA ILE A 1101 32.64 79.77 44.88
C ILE A 1101 31.35 80.19 45.60
N ARG A 1102 30.30 79.36 45.62
CA ARG A 1102 29.08 79.63 46.40
C ARG A 1102 29.36 79.67 47.90
N ARG A 1103 30.11 78.70 48.43
CA ARG A 1103 30.53 78.66 49.85
C ARG A 1103 31.32 79.91 50.25
N LEU A 1104 32.28 80.35 49.42
CA LEU A 1104 33.09 81.54 49.67
C LEU A 1104 32.24 82.82 49.61
N LYS A 1105 31.31 82.94 48.66
CA LYS A 1105 30.36 84.06 48.61
C LYS A 1105 29.44 84.12 49.84
N ALA A 1106 28.95 82.97 50.32
CA ALA A 1106 28.13 82.91 51.54
C ALA A 1106 28.94 83.32 52.79
N ALA A 1107 30.19 82.86 52.91
CA ALA A 1107 31.07 83.26 54.00
C ALA A 1107 31.33 84.77 54.03
N ILE A 1108 31.57 85.39 52.85
CA ILE A 1108 31.74 86.84 52.73
C ILE A 1108 30.44 87.59 53.11
N ALA A 1109 29.28 87.15 52.63
CA ALA A 1109 27.99 87.76 52.97
C ALA A 1109 27.72 87.73 54.49
N ALA A 1110 27.96 86.58 55.13
CA ALA A 1110 27.85 86.43 56.58
C ALA A 1110 28.83 87.33 57.35
N GLN A 1111 30.08 87.49 56.86
CA GLN A 1111 31.09 88.33 57.50
C GLN A 1111 30.82 89.83 57.35
N VAL A 1112 30.13 90.25 56.28
CA VAL A 1112 29.65 91.63 56.08
C VAL A 1112 28.36 91.91 56.88
N GLY A 1113 27.63 90.87 57.30
CA GLY A 1113 26.37 90.99 58.03
C GLY A 1113 25.13 91.18 57.13
N ASP A 1114 25.28 91.03 55.81
CA ASP A 1114 24.18 91.15 54.84
C ASP A 1114 23.35 89.85 54.82
N GLN A 1115 22.24 89.86 55.56
CA GLN A 1115 21.36 88.71 55.69
C GLN A 1115 20.61 88.36 54.40
N ASP A 1116 20.34 89.33 53.53
CA ASP A 1116 19.63 89.11 52.27
C ASP A 1116 20.55 88.50 51.21
N LEU A 1117 21.78 88.99 51.10
CA LEU A 1117 22.80 88.37 50.25
C LEU A 1117 23.13 86.95 50.73
N LEU A 1118 23.17 86.73 52.05
CA LEU A 1118 23.39 85.40 52.62
C LEU A 1118 22.25 84.43 52.26
N ARG A 1119 20.99 84.83 52.42
CA ARG A 1119 19.81 84.03 52.04
C ARG A 1119 19.82 83.65 50.56
N TYR A 1120 20.07 84.63 49.69
CA TYR A 1120 20.15 84.43 48.24
C TYR A 1120 21.28 83.45 47.86
N VAL A 1121 22.50 83.63 48.38
CA VAL A 1121 23.64 82.74 48.06
C VAL A 1121 23.46 81.32 48.63
N MET A 1122 22.75 81.18 49.75
CA MET A 1122 22.36 79.87 50.31
C MET A 1122 21.12 79.25 49.65
N GLY A 1123 20.43 79.96 48.75
CA GLY A 1123 19.26 79.46 48.00
C GLY A 1123 17.99 79.27 48.83
N LEU A 1124 17.89 79.91 50.01
CA LEU A 1124 16.86 79.61 51.02
C LEU A 1124 15.44 80.09 50.67
N ASP A 1125 15.28 80.98 49.70
CA ASP A 1125 13.98 81.50 49.24
C ASP A 1125 13.60 81.01 47.82
N VAL A 1126 14.31 80.02 47.24
CA VAL A 1126 14.04 79.51 45.87
C VAL A 1126 13.16 78.25 45.88
N SER A 1127 11.85 78.42 45.78
CA SER A 1127 10.92 77.33 45.42
C SER A 1127 11.17 76.89 43.98
N SER A 1128 11.94 75.82 43.79
CA SER A 1128 12.34 75.30 42.48
C SER A 1128 11.82 73.88 42.26
N ASP A 1129 10.96 73.72 41.25
CA ASP A 1129 10.56 72.40 40.76
C ASP A 1129 11.76 71.70 40.07
N PRO A 1130 12.01 70.39 40.27
CA PRO A 1130 13.29 69.79 39.91
C PRO A 1130 13.48 69.43 38.43
N GLU A 1131 12.47 69.57 37.57
CA GLU A 1131 12.43 68.87 36.27
C GLU A 1131 13.22 69.52 35.13
N ASN A 1132 13.57 70.81 35.21
CA ASN A 1132 14.30 71.50 34.13
C ASN A 1132 15.75 71.82 34.50
N GLY A 1133 16.67 71.01 33.98
CA GLY A 1133 18.11 71.19 34.18
C GLY A 1133 18.65 72.50 33.58
N MET A 1134 19.63 73.09 34.28
CA MET A 1134 20.51 74.15 33.78
C MET A 1134 19.85 75.52 33.50
N GLN A 1135 18.90 75.95 34.34
CA GLN A 1135 18.62 77.39 34.47
C GLN A 1135 19.77 78.12 35.18
N VAL A 1136 20.19 79.25 34.62
CA VAL A 1136 21.17 80.16 35.24
C VAL A 1136 20.46 80.91 36.37
N GLN A 1137 20.98 80.85 37.61
CA GLN A 1137 20.41 81.64 38.72
C GLN A 1137 20.40 83.14 38.35
N PRO A 1138 19.24 83.82 38.40
CA PRO A 1138 19.15 85.24 38.05
C PRO A 1138 20.01 86.05 39.02
N SER A 1139 20.75 87.03 38.51
CA SER A 1139 21.69 87.80 39.34
C SER A 1139 21.01 88.41 40.57
N TYR A 1140 21.75 88.60 41.68
CA TYR A 1140 21.22 89.19 42.91
C TYR A 1140 20.50 90.53 42.70
N VAL A 1141 20.92 91.34 41.71
CA VAL A 1141 20.24 92.59 41.33
C VAL A 1141 18.89 92.36 40.65
N ALA A 1142 18.71 91.25 39.95
CA ALA A 1142 17.43 90.84 39.36
C ALA A 1142 16.50 90.21 40.42
N ASP A 1143 17.02 89.40 41.35
CA ASP A 1143 16.27 88.90 42.50
C ASP A 1143 15.75 90.05 43.38
N LEU A 1144 16.61 90.99 43.77
CA LEU A 1144 16.21 92.19 44.50
C LEU A 1144 15.20 93.05 43.73
N LYS A 1145 15.27 93.11 42.38
CA LYS A 1145 14.24 93.80 41.57
C LYS A 1145 12.90 93.08 41.59
N ALA A 1146 12.87 91.76 41.42
CA ALA A 1146 11.62 90.99 41.50
C ALA A 1146 10.99 91.08 42.91
N ARG A 1147 11.82 91.06 43.96
CA ARG A 1147 11.40 91.30 45.35
C ARG A 1147 10.89 92.73 45.56
N LEU A 1148 11.52 93.74 44.95
CA LEU A 1148 11.08 95.14 44.98
C LEU A 1148 9.74 95.31 44.24
N GLU A 1149 9.59 94.79 43.03
CA GLU A 1149 8.34 94.82 42.26
C GLU A 1149 7.21 94.10 43.00
N SER A 1150 7.48 92.95 43.61
CA SER A 1150 6.53 92.23 44.46
C SER A 1150 6.16 92.97 45.75
N ALA A 1151 7.04 93.82 46.28
CA ALA A 1151 6.75 94.70 47.41
C ALA A 1151 5.98 95.96 46.97
N GLN A 1152 6.32 96.54 45.82
CA GLN A 1152 5.63 97.69 45.23
C GLN A 1152 4.20 97.34 44.81
N ALA A 1153 3.97 96.16 44.21
CA ALA A 1153 2.63 95.66 43.94
C ALA A 1153 1.80 95.47 45.21
N ARG A 1154 2.43 95.01 46.31
CA ARG A 1154 1.79 94.91 47.63
C ARG A 1154 1.54 96.27 48.29
N LEU A 1155 2.34 97.30 48.00
CA LEU A 1155 2.11 98.67 48.47
C LEU A 1155 0.97 99.35 47.68
N GLN A 1156 0.97 99.21 46.34
CA GLN A 1156 -0.09 99.70 45.46
C GLN A 1156 -1.45 99.07 45.79
N ALA A 1157 -1.48 97.79 46.22
CA ALA A 1157 -2.68 97.12 46.71
C ALA A 1157 -3.21 97.62 48.07
N VAL A 1158 -2.50 98.54 48.73
CA VAL A 1158 -2.86 99.11 50.06
C VAL A 1158 -3.14 100.62 50.00
N GLU A 1159 -2.54 101.35 49.05
CA GLU A 1159 -2.63 102.83 48.97
C GLU A 1159 -3.74 103.38 48.04
N SER A 1160 -4.68 102.56 47.56
CA SER A 1160 -5.71 102.97 46.56
C SER A 1160 -7.19 102.87 47.02
N PRO A 1161 -7.63 103.58 48.07
CA PRO A 1161 -9.05 103.73 48.41
C PRO A 1161 -9.77 104.68 47.43
N GLY A 1162 -10.03 104.22 46.19
CA GLY A 1162 -10.68 105.04 45.16
C GLY A 1162 -11.25 104.32 43.93
N GLU A 1163 -10.77 103.14 43.55
CA GLU A 1163 -11.16 102.52 42.25
C GLU A 1163 -12.20 101.37 42.36
N ALA A 1164 -12.59 100.99 43.58
CA ALA A 1164 -13.50 99.87 43.83
C ALA A 1164 -14.92 100.05 43.22
N GLU A 1165 -15.42 101.28 43.09
CA GLU A 1165 -16.75 101.56 42.54
C GLU A 1165 -16.80 101.54 41.00
N ILE A 1166 -15.65 101.60 40.32
CA ILE A 1166 -15.57 101.64 38.84
C ILE A 1166 -15.30 100.24 38.24
N GLU A 1167 -14.56 99.39 38.95
CA GLU A 1167 -14.38 97.98 38.55
C GLU A 1167 -15.67 97.17 38.69
N LEU A 1168 -16.46 97.37 39.77
CA LEU A 1168 -17.68 96.60 40.02
C LEU A 1168 -18.72 96.73 38.88
N ALA A 1169 -18.76 97.90 38.23
CA ALA A 1169 -19.63 98.17 37.08
C ALA A 1169 -19.18 97.51 35.77
N LYS A 1170 -17.86 97.24 35.61
CA LYS A 1170 -17.33 96.48 34.46
C LYS A 1170 -17.50 94.98 34.69
N PHE A 1171 -17.25 94.50 35.91
CA PHE A 1171 -17.33 93.08 36.24
C PHE A 1171 -18.73 92.51 35.96
N HIS A 1172 -19.80 93.21 36.39
CA HIS A 1172 -21.19 92.81 36.08
C HIS A 1172 -21.49 92.71 34.57
N LYS A 1173 -20.83 93.50 33.72
CA LYS A 1173 -21.04 93.51 32.26
C LYS A 1173 -20.19 92.47 31.52
N ALA A 1174 -19.13 91.96 32.13
CA ALA A 1174 -18.33 90.85 31.64
C ALA A 1174 -18.89 89.49 32.10
N PHE A 1175 -19.35 89.39 33.35
CA PHE A 1175 -19.78 88.13 33.97
C PHE A 1175 -21.02 87.53 33.28
N GLY A 1176 -22.03 88.35 32.94
CA GLY A 1176 -23.23 87.88 32.23
C GLY A 1176 -22.90 87.18 30.90
N LYS A 1177 -22.02 87.77 30.09
CA LYS A 1177 -21.58 87.16 28.81
C LYS A 1177 -20.85 85.83 28.97
N TRP A 1178 -20.23 85.59 30.12
CA TRP A 1178 -19.62 84.29 30.45
C TRP A 1178 -20.63 83.28 31.00
N GLN A 1179 -21.72 83.73 31.65
CA GLN A 1179 -22.82 82.85 32.06
C GLN A 1179 -23.63 82.38 30.85
N ASP A 1180 -23.95 83.26 29.91
CA ASP A 1180 -24.65 82.92 28.67
C ASP A 1180 -23.86 81.86 27.86
N ALA A 1181 -22.56 82.10 27.64
CA ALA A 1181 -21.69 81.17 26.91
C ALA A 1181 -21.52 79.82 27.64
N PHE A 1182 -21.55 79.78 28.97
CA PHE A 1182 -21.54 78.52 29.72
C PHE A 1182 -22.89 77.79 29.70
N ALA A 1183 -24.01 78.48 29.50
CA ALA A 1183 -25.31 77.85 29.29
C ALA A 1183 -25.35 77.14 27.94
N ASP A 1184 -24.99 77.85 26.85
CA ASP A 1184 -24.94 77.29 25.49
C ASP A 1184 -24.02 76.06 25.42
N ILE A 1185 -22.81 76.13 25.98
CA ILE A 1185 -21.87 75.00 26.00
C ILE A 1185 -22.42 73.83 26.84
N ARG A 1186 -23.17 74.11 27.92
CA ARG A 1186 -23.75 73.07 28.78
C ARG A 1186 -24.95 72.38 28.13
N GLU A 1187 -25.84 73.08 27.45
CA GLU A 1187 -26.93 72.45 26.69
C GLU A 1187 -26.39 71.60 25.53
N ASN A 1188 -25.40 72.09 24.79
CA ASN A 1188 -24.76 71.29 23.73
C ASN A 1188 -24.07 70.02 24.26
N ILE A 1189 -23.44 70.07 25.45
CA ILE A 1189 -22.82 68.89 26.08
C ILE A 1189 -23.87 67.91 26.64
N ILE A 1190 -25.05 68.38 27.04
CA ILE A 1190 -26.17 67.52 27.45
C ILE A 1190 -26.81 66.85 26.22
N ALA A 1191 -27.13 67.63 25.18
CA ALA A 1191 -27.69 67.11 23.93
C ALA A 1191 -26.76 66.09 23.24
N ALA A 1192 -25.44 66.29 23.31
CA ALA A 1192 -24.46 65.32 22.82
C ALA A 1192 -24.41 64.02 23.65
N LYS A 1193 -24.79 64.05 24.94
CA LYS A 1193 -24.81 62.87 25.83
C LYS A 1193 -26.14 62.12 25.85
N GLU A 1194 -27.23 62.75 25.46
CA GLU A 1194 -28.53 62.09 25.24
C GLU A 1194 -28.65 61.48 23.83
N ALA A 1195 -27.59 61.59 23.01
CA ALA A 1195 -27.49 60.98 21.68
C ALA A 1195 -26.49 59.79 21.60
N GLU A 1196 -25.82 59.46 22.71
CA GLU A 1196 -24.87 58.35 22.84
C GLU A 1196 -25.28 57.38 23.98
N LEU A 1197 -26.60 57.34 24.27
CA LEU A 1197 -27.26 56.57 25.33
C LEU A 1197 -28.57 55.97 24.78
#